data_AF-A0A9E0MM48-F1
#
_entry.id   AF-A0A9E0MM48-F1
#
_cell.length_a   1.000
_cell.length_b   1.000
_cell.length_c   1.000
_cell.angle_alpha   90.00
_cell.angle_beta   90.00
_cell.angle_gamma   90.00
#
_symmetry.space_group_name_H-M   'P 1'
#
loop_
_entity.id
_entity.type
_entity.pdbx_description
1 polymer ?
#
loop_
_entity_poly.entity_id
_entity_poly.type
_entity_poly.pdbx_seq_one_letter_code
_entity_poly.pdbx_strand_id
1 'polypeptide(L)'
;MNRRLLTLFVAVAAGAACGDTSSQATVQRSFDRPVDLAFGCYGRLRLLGDNGTPDPTDEIQSSPQPLSACAGRAFGGPDLTEDPSSTYVPNGQGEIPNSAVFWYAFAIQPTSGTMTVVSARVRGPADSDADRGYVEGSFAVDDSDPLIPGQNALVVGTNPVAIATDTAGCHVLTANAGTCDLSVIDIAAIPERDGAVVDALPVTVASGPLLARPAAMVAADLASPVGVACPATPVGIHYLAYPDCHAVAAVDAATGAVVASIRFSDDGTAVLGGADLACPRQCGATRDPLIDGARPVTLDLVRDDRAGTQTLAIGLANRPAVTVVDLDASGRPATVKTIDLEGEVGVTDIAVTRQITMGGTTGPNDGDAGTEAQFVYAVATDGTVRVAEVLVDDRECETQGDPRYLTAERDETKLICVEVGGPSTPPRRAGATGPGIHFASAARPVAVTVGRAVGERASGTAPSPFLLGGHFAYVALSTGFTVVINIDDDNYADTASSQDPLSAIVTSAVPHALRDGVPDREVTFVTPPSNGQPSFRACEAEQPLVATAAGLGGGPRTDEPPARSFASSQLAGRKSYMLPAIRQSVCTGDDGTALVTDLAFSADPVRQVESFPDWHALSSTEDWTFTWQGVLSRDAVDGSSAVDGPQVRAGTLDVGGGGISLVDGSRPFCGAGVEVNDIVTMRGCDPTRGNSQCGAGQICYLHPDSQVSTGACLPEAEANILAGLCRDYLISTRRFAVQEAFAGRLALRERKSELRTTPVGGCTSTEQCQTLATFEARLSSDAHPIDDTTAAPTATYTCEADPYRPTLGNRCVRTCQADDDCAAGNLCRGGRCLEGVVPSPSCVAGLQRYDLRAADALVAIGSRTGYLHPIVAAPDGRCVKDPTASPLLVGRVPLTAPPCAGPSGTALSPNPCTETVEHSEEVPDYVAGTCTLASATPRVATRTTTAVRFDNPLMRVRMVDLTYPGDAMCRGDRAGGLGAIPVLSTGMVLGFRVESGFLSVVAGGEGVVQPANVVRGPDESVWIVDAGDIDDFDSSTPNLRGQLLRVEASGISGALHVR
;
A
#
# COMPACT_ATOMS: atom_id res chain seq x y z
N MET A 1 -18.02 4.95 70.45
CA MET A 1 -19.15 5.01 71.42
C MET A 1 -20.45 5.04 70.63
N ASN A 2 -21.51 4.39 71.14
CA ASN A 2 -22.95 4.52 70.76
C ASN A 2 -23.31 4.36 69.25
N ARG A 3 -24.03 3.33 68.75
CA ARG A 3 -25.06 2.40 69.28
C ARG A 3 -26.45 3.04 69.48
N ARG A 4 -27.50 2.32 69.00
CA ARG A 4 -28.99 2.48 69.14
C ARG A 4 -29.68 3.04 67.87
N LEU A 5 -30.87 2.59 67.43
CA LEU A 5 -31.87 1.67 68.04
C LEU A 5 -32.82 1.02 66.98
N LEU A 6 -33.23 -0.26 67.19
CA LEU A 6 -34.57 -0.93 66.98
C LEU A 6 -35.47 -0.65 65.74
N THR A 7 -36.41 -1.50 65.27
CA THR A 7 -36.73 -2.97 65.26
C THR A 7 -38.10 -3.16 64.56
N LEU A 8 -38.31 -4.26 63.83
CA LEU A 8 -39.55 -5.10 63.60
C LEU A 8 -39.33 -5.88 62.27
N PHE A 9 -39.73 -7.13 62.04
CA PHE A 9 -40.63 -8.08 62.73
C PHE A 9 -40.10 -9.54 62.62
N VAL A 10 -40.81 -10.50 63.25
CA VAL A 10 -40.53 -11.94 63.40
C VAL A 10 -41.87 -12.69 63.18
N ALA A 11 -42.03 -13.87 62.56
CA ALA A 11 -41.18 -15.08 62.49
C ALA A 11 -41.58 -16.04 61.33
N VAL A 12 -40.75 -17.08 61.07
CA VAL A 12 -41.13 -18.48 60.67
C VAL A 12 -41.88 -18.66 59.32
N ALA A 13 -41.40 -19.47 58.36
CA ALA A 13 -41.17 -20.92 58.53
C ALA A 13 -40.01 -21.50 57.69
N ALA A 14 -39.54 -22.68 58.11
CA ALA A 14 -38.47 -23.42 57.44
C ALA A 14 -38.97 -24.14 56.18
N GLY A 15 -38.19 -24.05 55.10
CA GLY A 15 -38.38 -24.82 53.87
C GLY A 15 -37.15 -24.69 52.97
N ALA A 16 -36.70 -25.82 52.43
CA ALA A 16 -35.63 -25.97 51.44
C ALA A 16 -34.25 -25.36 51.77
N ALA A 17 -33.32 -26.24 52.14
CA ALA A 17 -31.91 -26.02 51.84
C ALA A 17 -31.71 -26.22 50.32
N CYS A 18 -32.01 -25.20 49.52
CA CYS A 18 -31.41 -25.05 48.19
C CYS A 18 -30.22 -24.12 48.39
N GLY A 19 -29.00 -24.62 48.17
CA GLY A 19 -27.87 -23.72 48.01
C GLY A 19 -28.10 -22.91 46.76
N ASP A 20 -27.81 -21.60 46.81
CA ASP A 20 -27.59 -20.85 45.59
C ASP A 20 -26.44 -21.52 44.85
N THR A 21 -26.75 -22.28 43.81
CA THR A 21 -25.86 -22.41 42.67
C THR A 21 -25.70 -21.00 42.11
N SER A 22 -24.75 -20.26 42.67
CA SER A 22 -24.05 -19.23 41.92
C SER A 22 -23.65 -19.90 40.62
N SER A 23 -24.26 -19.48 39.52
CA SER A 23 -23.80 -19.85 38.19
C SER A 23 -22.33 -19.47 38.15
N GLN A 24 -21.44 -20.47 38.24
CA GLN A 24 -20.04 -20.24 37.93
C GLN A 24 -20.07 -19.64 36.53
N ALA A 25 -19.59 -18.40 36.42
CA ALA A 25 -19.40 -17.79 35.12
C ALA A 25 -18.54 -18.78 34.33
N THR A 26 -19.12 -19.37 33.29
CA THR A 26 -18.44 -20.36 32.46
C THR A 26 -17.16 -19.70 32.02
N VAL A 27 -16.01 -20.24 32.45
CA VAL A 27 -14.71 -19.63 32.11
C VAL A 27 -14.67 -19.53 30.61
N GLN A 28 -14.59 -18.29 30.10
CA GLN A 28 -14.67 -18.03 28.68
C GLN A 28 -13.52 -18.77 28.02
N ARG A 29 -13.87 -19.78 27.21
CA ARG A 29 -12.91 -20.58 26.46
C ARG A 29 -12.22 -19.62 25.49
N SER A 30 -10.91 -19.78 25.30
CA SER A 30 -10.11 -18.97 24.38
C SER A 30 -8.97 -19.82 23.86
N PHE A 31 -8.53 -19.55 22.64
CA PHE A 31 -7.35 -20.21 22.09
C PHE A 31 -6.08 -19.57 22.68
N ASP A 32 -5.06 -20.38 22.95
CA ASP A 32 -3.74 -19.89 23.40
C ASP A 32 -2.79 -19.78 22.20
N ARG A 33 -2.78 -18.61 21.54
CA ARG A 33 -1.89 -18.30 20.41
C ARG A 33 -1.89 -19.38 19.32
N PRO A 34 -3.05 -19.66 18.68
CA PRO A 34 -3.11 -20.61 17.58
C PRO A 34 -2.24 -20.13 16.40
N VAL A 35 -1.61 -21.05 15.67
CA VAL A 35 -0.75 -20.72 14.52
C VAL A 35 -1.08 -21.46 13.24
N ASP A 36 -1.82 -22.56 13.30
CA ASP A 36 -2.19 -23.35 12.12
C ASP A 36 -3.48 -24.14 12.36
N LEU A 37 -4.13 -24.57 11.28
CA LEU A 37 -5.47 -25.14 11.28
C LEU A 37 -5.61 -26.29 10.27
N ALA A 38 -6.08 -27.45 10.73
CA ALA A 38 -6.53 -28.53 9.85
C ALA A 38 -8.03 -28.79 10.03
N PHE A 39 -8.63 -29.53 9.10
CA PHE A 39 -10.06 -29.84 9.11
C PHE A 39 -10.34 -31.34 9.12
N GLY A 40 -11.45 -31.75 9.72
CA GLY A 40 -11.97 -33.11 9.63
C GLY A 40 -13.45 -33.11 9.31
N CYS A 41 -13.94 -34.25 8.82
CA CYS A 41 -15.35 -34.47 8.54
C CYS A 41 -15.80 -35.74 9.23
N TYR A 42 -16.89 -35.66 10.01
CA TYR A 42 -17.43 -36.79 10.76
C TYR A 42 -18.94 -36.82 10.65
N GLY A 43 -19.55 -37.98 10.46
CA GLY A 43 -21.01 -38.03 10.48
C GLY A 43 -21.59 -39.36 10.07
N ARG A 44 -22.88 -39.33 9.73
CA ARG A 44 -23.62 -40.52 9.30
C ARG A 44 -23.39 -40.84 7.82
N LEU A 45 -22.78 -41.98 7.55
CA LEU A 45 -22.63 -42.54 6.20
C LEU A 45 -23.03 -44.02 6.13
N ARG A 46 -23.36 -44.45 4.91
CA ARG A 46 -23.30 -45.87 4.52
C ARG A 46 -21.86 -46.17 4.14
N LEU A 47 -21.28 -47.20 4.75
CA LEU A 47 -19.96 -47.70 4.36
C LEU A 47 -20.06 -48.45 3.02
N LEU A 48 -18.98 -48.46 2.24
CA LEU A 48 -18.89 -49.32 1.06
C LEU A 48 -18.86 -50.78 1.51
N GLY A 49 -19.88 -51.56 1.16
CA GLY A 49 -19.84 -53.01 1.30
C GLY A 49 -18.80 -53.66 0.39
N ASP A 50 -18.62 -54.99 0.52
CA ASP A 50 -17.62 -55.80 -0.21
C ASP A 50 -17.61 -55.60 -1.74
N ASN A 51 -18.71 -55.10 -2.31
CA ASN A 51 -18.89 -54.82 -3.73
C ASN A 51 -18.26 -53.49 -4.20
N GLY A 52 -17.74 -52.66 -3.30
CA GLY A 52 -17.13 -51.35 -3.61
C GLY A 52 -18.12 -50.23 -3.95
N THR A 53 -19.42 -50.46 -3.77
CA THR A 53 -20.51 -49.50 -3.95
C THR A 53 -21.44 -49.56 -2.75
N PRO A 54 -21.92 -48.43 -2.21
CA PRO A 54 -22.88 -48.46 -1.11
C PRO A 54 -24.28 -48.74 -1.66
N ASP A 55 -25.00 -49.63 -1.01
CA ASP A 55 -26.39 -49.96 -1.30
C ASP A 55 -27.32 -49.11 -0.40
N PRO A 56 -28.48 -48.61 -0.90
CA PRO A 56 -29.47 -47.92 -0.06
C PRO A 56 -30.01 -48.75 1.13
N THR A 57 -29.73 -50.06 1.20
CA THR A 57 -30.05 -50.92 2.34
C THR A 57 -28.91 -51.11 3.35
N ASP A 58 -27.70 -50.62 3.07
CA ASP A 58 -26.57 -50.70 3.99
C ASP A 58 -26.81 -49.91 5.29
N GLU A 59 -26.20 -50.38 6.37
CA GLU A 59 -26.31 -49.76 7.68
C GLU A 59 -25.69 -48.35 7.69
N ILE A 60 -26.43 -47.39 8.25
CA ILE A 60 -25.94 -46.02 8.42
C ILE A 60 -25.19 -45.93 9.75
N GLN A 61 -23.87 -45.91 9.68
CA GLN A 61 -22.96 -45.80 10.82
C GLN A 61 -22.40 -44.38 10.93
N SER A 62 -21.94 -43.99 12.12
CA SER A 62 -21.20 -42.74 12.31
C SER A 62 -19.72 -43.03 12.16
N SER A 63 -19.02 -42.26 11.32
CA SER A 63 -17.59 -42.43 11.06
C SER A 63 -16.99 -41.11 10.59
N PRO A 64 -15.67 -40.89 10.77
CA PRO A 64 -14.95 -39.92 9.96
C PRO A 64 -15.04 -40.30 8.47
N GLN A 65 -14.81 -39.32 7.59
CA GLN A 65 -14.83 -39.49 6.13
C GLN A 65 -14.00 -38.40 5.46
N PRO A 66 -13.62 -38.55 4.17
CA PRO A 66 -12.80 -37.57 3.46
C PRO A 66 -13.44 -36.18 3.43
N LEU A 67 -12.63 -35.12 3.46
CA LEU A 67 -13.09 -33.72 3.53
C LEU A 67 -14.05 -33.34 2.39
N SER A 68 -13.75 -33.82 1.18
CA SER A 68 -14.59 -33.66 -0.01
C SER A 68 -16.01 -34.24 0.17
N ALA A 69 -16.19 -35.27 1.02
CA ALA A 69 -17.50 -35.81 1.34
C ALA A 69 -18.38 -34.82 2.10
N CYS A 70 -17.81 -34.10 3.09
CA CYS A 70 -18.54 -33.04 3.78
C CYS A 70 -18.83 -31.88 2.84
N ALA A 71 -17.87 -31.45 2.03
CA ALA A 71 -18.06 -30.34 1.09
C ALA A 71 -19.23 -30.64 0.12
N GLY A 72 -19.20 -31.77 -0.59
CA GLY A 72 -20.26 -32.17 -1.53
C GLY A 72 -21.64 -32.31 -0.88
N ARG A 73 -21.70 -32.75 0.39
CA ARG A 73 -22.96 -32.84 1.16
C ARG A 73 -23.46 -31.51 1.71
N ALA A 74 -22.56 -30.60 2.08
CA ALA A 74 -22.88 -29.33 2.73
C ALA A 74 -23.57 -28.37 1.76
N PHE A 75 -22.97 -28.15 0.59
CA PHE A 75 -23.47 -27.15 -0.36
C PHE A 75 -24.50 -27.74 -1.33
N GLY A 76 -24.45 -29.07 -1.52
CA GLY A 76 -25.03 -29.74 -2.68
C GLY A 76 -24.19 -29.42 -3.92
N GLY A 77 -24.13 -30.35 -4.87
CA GLY A 77 -23.51 -30.02 -6.15
C GLY A 77 -24.22 -28.81 -6.77
N PRO A 78 -23.48 -27.84 -7.38
CA PRO A 78 -24.04 -27.14 -8.53
C PRO A 78 -24.48 -28.16 -9.57
N ASP A 79 -25.29 -27.74 -10.55
CA ASP A 79 -25.90 -28.66 -11.52
C ASP A 79 -24.83 -29.63 -12.07
N LEU A 80 -25.07 -30.95 -11.91
CA LEU A 80 -24.07 -32.04 -12.15
C LEU A 80 -23.74 -32.24 -13.64
N THR A 81 -23.99 -31.20 -14.43
CA THR A 81 -23.95 -31.09 -15.88
C THR A 81 -22.78 -30.24 -16.35
N GLU A 82 -22.31 -29.28 -15.54
CA GLU A 82 -21.30 -28.29 -15.94
C GLU A 82 -19.93 -28.47 -15.23
N ASP A 83 -19.88 -28.98 -13.99
CA ASP A 83 -18.61 -29.27 -13.29
C ASP A 83 -18.37 -30.78 -13.06
N PRO A 84 -17.55 -31.44 -13.89
CA PRO A 84 -17.20 -32.86 -13.72
C PRO A 84 -16.26 -33.14 -12.54
N SER A 85 -15.73 -32.11 -11.84
CA SER A 85 -14.97 -32.27 -10.59
C SER A 85 -15.86 -32.39 -9.34
N SER A 86 -17.17 -32.15 -9.47
CA SER A 86 -18.12 -32.27 -8.37
C SER A 86 -18.03 -33.65 -7.70
N THR A 87 -17.72 -33.65 -6.40
CA THR A 87 -17.41 -34.89 -5.64
C THR A 87 -18.56 -35.88 -5.76
N TYR A 88 -18.32 -37.02 -6.42
CA TYR A 88 -19.34 -38.05 -6.62
C TYR A 88 -19.88 -38.54 -5.27
N VAL A 89 -21.07 -38.06 -4.90
CA VAL A 89 -21.84 -38.59 -3.77
C VAL A 89 -22.45 -39.91 -4.23
N PRO A 90 -22.08 -41.06 -3.65
CA PRO A 90 -22.57 -42.35 -4.13
C PRO A 90 -24.09 -42.49 -4.02
N ASN A 91 -24.68 -43.35 -4.85
CA ASN A 91 -26.11 -43.65 -4.75
C ASN A 91 -26.49 -44.09 -3.33
N GLY A 92 -27.59 -43.57 -2.81
CA GLY A 92 -28.02 -43.75 -1.42
C GLY A 92 -27.29 -42.86 -0.40
N GLN A 93 -26.08 -42.34 -0.62
CA GLN A 93 -25.45 -41.43 0.35
C GLN A 93 -26.21 -40.10 0.48
N GLY A 94 -26.68 -39.54 -0.65
CA GLY A 94 -27.42 -38.27 -0.69
C GLY A 94 -28.81 -38.30 -0.03
N GLU A 95 -29.33 -39.47 0.33
CA GLU A 95 -30.61 -39.62 1.05
C GLU A 95 -30.46 -39.48 2.58
N ILE A 96 -29.23 -39.49 3.09
CA ILE A 96 -28.95 -39.48 4.53
C ILE A 96 -29.03 -38.03 5.04
N PRO A 97 -29.95 -37.67 5.95
CA PRO A 97 -30.10 -36.29 6.40
C PRO A 97 -28.85 -35.77 7.12
N ASN A 98 -28.36 -34.60 6.68
CA ASN A 98 -27.14 -33.97 7.20
C ASN A 98 -27.20 -33.58 8.69
N SER A 99 -28.39 -33.65 9.30
CA SER A 99 -28.69 -33.60 10.74
C SER A 99 -27.66 -34.21 11.74
N ALA A 100 -26.78 -35.11 11.31
CA ALA A 100 -25.72 -35.70 12.12
C ALA A 100 -24.37 -35.78 11.36
N VAL A 101 -24.06 -34.76 10.56
CA VAL A 101 -22.73 -34.53 9.99
C VAL A 101 -22.14 -33.28 10.64
N PHE A 102 -20.87 -33.36 11.00
CA PHE A 102 -20.09 -32.33 11.66
C PHE A 102 -18.80 -32.07 10.90
N TRP A 103 -18.53 -30.79 10.73
CA TRP A 103 -17.23 -30.24 10.42
C TRP A 103 -16.42 -30.13 11.70
N TYR A 104 -15.16 -30.57 11.67
CA TYR A 104 -14.19 -30.33 12.72
C TYR A 104 -13.09 -29.42 12.22
N ALA A 105 -12.60 -28.52 13.08
CA ALA A 105 -11.43 -27.69 12.84
C ALA A 105 -10.46 -27.84 14.02
N PHE A 106 -9.19 -28.02 13.73
CA PHE A 106 -8.14 -28.45 14.65
C PHE A 106 -7.03 -27.40 14.71
N ALA A 107 -7.02 -26.58 15.76
CA ALA A 107 -6.11 -25.44 15.87
C ALA A 107 -4.95 -25.75 16.83
N ILE A 108 -3.71 -25.74 16.33
CA ILE A 108 -2.52 -26.00 17.15
C ILE A 108 -2.03 -24.77 17.90
N GLN A 109 -1.57 -24.97 19.13
CA GLN A 109 -1.18 -23.95 20.11
C GLN A 109 0.28 -24.21 20.54
N PRO A 110 1.28 -23.53 19.96
CA PRO A 110 2.68 -23.86 20.18
C PRO A 110 3.15 -23.60 21.61
N THR A 111 2.61 -22.57 22.25
CA THR A 111 2.97 -22.12 23.61
C THR A 111 2.69 -23.18 24.66
N SER A 112 1.50 -23.80 24.58
CA SER A 112 1.01 -24.85 25.49
C SER A 112 1.43 -26.26 25.06
N GLY A 113 1.70 -26.47 23.76
CA GLY A 113 1.94 -27.80 23.20
C GLY A 113 0.66 -28.59 22.93
N THR A 114 -0.45 -27.88 22.72
CA THR A 114 -1.79 -28.46 22.65
C THR A 114 -2.51 -28.15 21.34
N MET A 115 -3.68 -28.74 21.15
CA MET A 115 -4.56 -28.54 20.00
C MET A 115 -6.00 -28.39 20.49
N THR A 116 -6.66 -27.29 20.14
CA THR A 116 -8.08 -27.08 20.41
C THR A 116 -8.93 -27.60 19.26
N VAL A 117 -10.04 -28.25 19.59
CA VAL A 117 -11.01 -28.80 18.64
C VAL A 117 -12.24 -27.90 18.61
N VAL A 118 -12.66 -27.51 17.41
CA VAL A 118 -13.93 -26.83 17.14
C VAL A 118 -14.79 -27.76 16.31
N SER A 119 -16.07 -27.91 16.66
CA SER A 119 -17.06 -28.58 15.79
C SER A 119 -18.08 -27.60 15.25
N ALA A 120 -18.60 -27.87 14.05
CA ALA A 120 -19.73 -27.17 13.46
C ALA A 120 -20.69 -28.17 12.82
N ARG A 121 -21.99 -28.01 13.06
CA ARG A 121 -22.99 -28.86 12.42
C ARG A 121 -23.18 -28.43 10.96
N VAL A 122 -23.07 -29.37 10.03
CA VAL A 122 -23.32 -29.11 8.61
C VAL A 122 -24.82 -28.92 8.38
N ARG A 123 -25.21 -27.85 7.67
CA ARG A 123 -26.57 -27.69 7.12
C ARG A 123 -26.49 -27.77 5.60
N GLY A 124 -27.25 -28.66 4.99
CA GLY A 124 -27.26 -28.79 3.53
C GLY A 124 -28.66 -28.85 2.92
N PRO A 125 -28.77 -29.04 1.59
CA PRO A 125 -30.01 -28.85 0.85
C PRO A 125 -31.19 -29.76 1.25
N ALA A 126 -30.92 -30.83 1.98
CA ALA A 126 -31.91 -31.79 2.47
C ALA A 126 -32.47 -31.45 3.86
N ASP A 127 -31.84 -30.51 4.59
CA ASP A 127 -32.39 -30.01 5.85
C ASP A 127 -33.52 -29.01 5.54
N SER A 128 -34.62 -29.05 6.30
CA SER A 128 -35.86 -28.32 5.96
C SER A 128 -35.84 -26.81 6.26
N ASP A 129 -34.72 -26.30 6.79
CA ASP A 129 -34.54 -24.89 7.12
C ASP A 129 -33.90 -24.15 5.93
N ALA A 130 -34.34 -22.92 5.68
CA ALA A 130 -33.98 -22.18 4.46
C ALA A 130 -32.50 -21.71 4.39
N ASP A 131 -31.75 -21.85 5.49
CA ASP A 131 -30.37 -21.38 5.64
C ASP A 131 -29.38 -22.51 5.33
N ARG A 132 -28.90 -22.58 4.07
CA ARG A 132 -27.78 -23.45 3.68
C ARG A 132 -26.46 -22.90 4.22
N GLY A 133 -25.49 -23.79 4.48
CA GLY A 133 -24.16 -23.39 4.95
C GLY A 133 -24.09 -23.16 6.47
N TYR A 134 -23.23 -22.24 6.90
CA TYR A 134 -23.00 -21.96 8.32
C TYR A 134 -23.60 -20.61 8.71
N VAL A 135 -24.22 -20.56 9.90
CA VAL A 135 -24.69 -19.32 10.52
C VAL A 135 -23.94 -19.04 11.81
N GLU A 136 -23.99 -17.81 12.32
CA GLU A 136 -23.41 -17.45 13.62
C GLU A 136 -23.95 -18.37 14.73
N GLY A 137 -23.04 -18.89 15.56
CA GLY A 137 -23.36 -19.91 16.58
C GLY A 137 -23.47 -21.35 16.05
N SER A 138 -23.14 -21.63 14.77
CA SER A 138 -23.03 -23.02 14.27
C SER A 138 -21.79 -23.76 14.79
N PHE A 139 -20.79 -23.02 15.28
CA PHE A 139 -19.51 -23.52 15.78
C PHE A 139 -19.51 -23.59 17.30
N ALA A 140 -18.94 -24.67 17.85
CA ALA A 140 -18.74 -24.90 19.27
C ALA A 140 -17.29 -25.30 19.54
N VAL A 141 -16.64 -24.69 20.53
CA VAL A 141 -15.33 -25.13 21.03
C VAL A 141 -15.55 -26.33 21.94
N ASP A 142 -15.10 -27.50 21.51
CA ASP A 142 -15.34 -28.76 22.20
C ASP A 142 -14.39 -28.96 23.39
N ASP A 143 -14.95 -29.45 24.50
CA ASP A 143 -14.17 -29.83 25.68
C ASP A 143 -13.54 -31.21 25.42
N SER A 144 -12.26 -31.19 25.06
CA SER A 144 -11.53 -32.35 24.52
C SER A 144 -10.76 -33.15 25.58
N ASP A 145 -10.63 -32.65 26.82
CA ASP A 145 -10.12 -33.44 27.96
C ASP A 145 -11.28 -33.87 28.90
N PRO A 146 -11.71 -35.15 28.89
CA PRO A 146 -12.76 -35.64 29.79
C PRO A 146 -12.33 -35.74 31.26
N LEU A 147 -11.03 -35.63 31.57
CA LEU A 147 -10.47 -35.73 32.93
C LEU A 147 -10.29 -34.35 33.60
N ILE A 148 -10.16 -33.28 32.82
CA ILE A 148 -10.03 -31.90 33.33
C ILE A 148 -11.06 -30.98 32.64
N PRO A 149 -12.34 -31.02 33.06
CA PRO A 149 -13.39 -30.18 32.48
C PRO A 149 -13.00 -28.69 32.44
N GLY A 150 -12.91 -28.12 31.25
CA GLY A 150 -12.47 -26.73 31.01
C GLY A 150 -11.01 -26.55 30.60
N GLN A 151 -10.20 -27.61 30.45
CA GLN A 151 -8.94 -27.56 29.68
C GLN A 151 -9.21 -28.02 28.24
N ASN A 152 -9.54 -27.05 27.37
CA ASN A 152 -10.11 -27.29 26.03
C ASN A 152 -9.07 -27.69 24.95
N ALA A 153 -8.05 -28.48 25.28
CA ALA A 153 -7.00 -28.80 24.31
C ALA A 153 -6.29 -30.15 24.55
N LEU A 154 -6.17 -30.93 23.48
CA LEU A 154 -5.43 -32.19 23.43
C LEU A 154 -3.92 -31.91 23.42
N VAL A 155 -3.13 -32.60 24.25
CA VAL A 155 -1.66 -32.48 24.22
C VAL A 155 -1.13 -33.21 22.98
N VAL A 156 -0.61 -32.45 22.02
CA VAL A 156 -0.11 -32.99 20.74
C VAL A 156 1.42 -33.00 20.63
N GLY A 157 2.15 -32.24 21.46
CA GLY A 157 3.61 -32.28 21.46
C GLY A 157 4.24 -30.98 21.93
N THR A 158 5.57 -30.93 21.97
CA THR A 158 6.24 -29.67 22.32
C THR A 158 6.37 -28.80 21.08
N ASN A 159 5.80 -27.59 21.12
CA ASN A 159 5.85 -26.60 20.03
C ASN A 159 5.41 -27.20 18.68
N PRO A 160 4.14 -27.64 18.53
CA PRO A 160 3.54 -27.92 17.23
C PRO A 160 3.71 -26.71 16.30
N VAL A 161 4.00 -26.96 15.02
CA VAL A 161 4.25 -25.92 14.01
C VAL A 161 3.43 -26.06 12.73
N ALA A 162 2.93 -27.25 12.43
CA ALA A 162 2.01 -27.48 11.31
C ALA A 162 1.09 -28.66 11.61
N ILE A 163 -0.10 -28.68 11.00
CA ILE A 163 -1.10 -29.72 11.17
C ILE A 163 -1.74 -30.08 9.82
N ALA A 164 -1.98 -31.38 9.57
CA ALA A 164 -2.58 -31.86 8.34
C ALA A 164 -3.47 -33.07 8.59
N THR A 165 -4.51 -33.24 7.79
CA THR A 165 -5.43 -34.37 7.89
C THR A 165 -5.02 -35.48 6.91
N ASP A 166 -5.14 -36.73 7.36
CA ASP A 166 -4.81 -37.89 6.53
C ASP A 166 -5.77 -38.02 5.34
N THR A 167 -5.34 -38.74 4.32
CA THR A 167 -6.07 -38.78 3.04
C THR A 167 -7.45 -39.43 3.14
N ALA A 168 -7.69 -40.25 4.18
CA ALA A 168 -9.01 -40.82 4.47
C ALA A 168 -9.96 -39.86 5.22
N GLY A 169 -9.46 -38.75 5.77
CA GLY A 169 -10.24 -37.89 6.66
C GLY A 169 -10.54 -38.53 8.02
N CYS A 170 -9.71 -39.49 8.43
CA CYS A 170 -9.88 -40.29 9.65
C CYS A 170 -8.89 -39.94 10.76
N HIS A 171 -7.71 -39.44 10.39
CA HIS A 171 -6.69 -39.04 11.35
C HIS A 171 -6.21 -37.61 11.07
N VAL A 172 -5.74 -36.93 12.10
CA VAL A 172 -5.03 -35.66 11.99
C VAL A 172 -3.62 -35.85 12.51
N LEU A 173 -2.63 -35.33 11.81
CA LEU A 173 -1.22 -35.43 12.16
C LEU A 173 -0.69 -34.03 12.48
N THR A 174 0.16 -33.93 13.50
CA THR A 174 0.85 -32.68 13.88
C THR A 174 2.36 -32.83 13.78
N ALA A 175 2.99 -31.85 13.15
CA ALA A 175 4.44 -31.69 13.10
C ALA A 175 4.91 -30.82 14.26
N ASN A 176 5.86 -31.34 15.05
CA ASN A 176 6.27 -30.75 16.33
C ASN A 176 7.75 -30.36 16.29
N ALA A 177 8.07 -29.06 16.29
CA ALA A 177 9.46 -28.59 16.22
C ALA A 177 10.23 -28.73 17.56
N GLY A 178 9.52 -29.02 18.66
CA GLY A 178 10.15 -29.37 19.94
C GLY A 178 10.63 -30.83 19.98
N THR A 179 9.90 -31.74 19.33
CA THR A 179 10.21 -33.18 19.20
C THR A 179 10.67 -33.50 17.76
N CYS A 180 10.79 -34.78 17.41
CA CYS A 180 11.10 -35.24 16.05
C CYS A 180 10.14 -36.34 15.57
N ASP A 181 9.20 -36.72 16.43
CA ASP A 181 8.09 -37.61 16.11
C ASP A 181 6.88 -36.76 15.74
N LEU A 182 6.07 -37.25 14.80
CA LEU A 182 4.72 -36.74 14.55
C LEU A 182 3.80 -37.20 15.68
N SER A 183 2.69 -36.49 15.88
CA SER A 183 1.60 -36.99 16.72
C SER A 183 0.33 -37.17 15.90
N VAL A 184 -0.25 -38.34 16.00
CA VAL A 184 -1.44 -38.81 15.27
C VAL A 184 -2.64 -38.73 16.20
N ILE A 185 -3.73 -38.16 15.72
CA ILE A 185 -5.01 -38.03 16.43
C ILE A 185 -6.07 -38.80 15.65
N ASP A 186 -6.75 -39.74 16.29
CA ASP A 186 -7.92 -40.43 15.71
C ASP A 186 -9.17 -39.54 15.87
N ILE A 187 -9.80 -39.16 14.75
CA ILE A 187 -11.00 -38.32 14.74
C ILE A 187 -12.21 -39.07 15.33
N ALA A 188 -12.29 -40.40 15.18
CA ALA A 188 -13.38 -41.20 15.73
C ALA A 188 -13.33 -41.28 17.27
N ALA A 189 -12.13 -41.21 17.86
CA ALA A 189 -11.95 -41.24 19.31
C ALA A 189 -12.44 -39.93 20.00
N ILE A 190 -12.51 -38.80 19.29
CA ILE A 190 -12.85 -37.49 19.88
C ILE A 190 -14.31 -37.42 20.35
N PRO A 191 -15.34 -37.81 19.56
CA PRO A 191 -16.72 -37.86 20.03
C PRO A 191 -16.96 -38.98 21.07
N GLU A 192 -16.30 -40.12 20.91
CA GLU A 192 -16.55 -41.31 21.73
C GLU A 192 -15.88 -41.24 23.12
N ARG A 193 -14.77 -40.50 23.24
CA ARG A 193 -14.03 -40.22 24.50
C ARG A 193 -13.45 -41.46 25.20
N ASP A 194 -13.32 -42.57 24.48
CA ASP A 194 -12.76 -43.82 24.98
C ASP A 194 -11.33 -44.05 24.45
N GLY A 195 -10.34 -44.07 25.36
CA GLY A 195 -8.96 -44.49 25.04
C GLY A 195 -7.92 -43.36 24.98
N ALA A 196 -6.78 -43.65 24.35
CA ALA A 196 -5.73 -42.68 24.07
C ALA A 196 -6.03 -42.00 22.73
N VAL A 197 -6.29 -40.69 22.76
CA VAL A 197 -6.68 -39.90 21.57
C VAL A 197 -5.48 -39.50 20.72
N VAL A 198 -4.27 -39.54 21.27
CA VAL A 198 -3.03 -39.08 20.62
C VAL A 198 -1.93 -40.13 20.75
N ASP A 199 -1.41 -40.60 19.62
CA ASP A 199 -0.28 -41.52 19.50
C ASP A 199 0.93 -40.85 18.86
N ALA A 200 2.15 -41.27 19.27
CA ALA A 200 3.39 -40.77 18.67
C ALA A 200 3.84 -41.65 17.50
N LEU A 201 4.05 -41.05 16.33
CA LEU A 201 4.51 -41.69 15.11
C LEU A 201 5.96 -41.26 14.81
N PRO A 202 6.96 -42.13 15.06
CA PRO A 202 8.36 -41.82 14.78
C PRO A 202 8.62 -41.79 13.27
N VAL A 203 9.20 -40.69 12.77
CA VAL A 203 9.64 -40.61 11.38
C VAL A 203 10.92 -41.44 11.22
N THR A 204 10.97 -42.32 10.21
CA THR A 204 12.08 -43.27 10.02
C THR A 204 12.63 -43.28 8.60
N VAL A 205 13.93 -43.52 8.50
CA VAL A 205 14.67 -43.80 7.26
C VAL A 205 15.32 -45.18 7.38
N ALA A 206 15.88 -45.72 6.29
CA ALA A 206 16.51 -47.05 6.30
C ALA A 206 17.66 -47.20 7.34
N SER A 207 18.26 -46.09 7.80
CA SER A 207 19.30 -46.06 8.82
C SER A 207 18.81 -45.94 10.27
N GLY A 208 17.51 -45.70 10.51
CA GLY A 208 16.92 -45.53 11.84
C GLY A 208 15.93 -44.37 11.94
N PRO A 209 15.59 -43.89 13.15
CA PRO A 209 14.71 -42.75 13.35
C PRO A 209 15.36 -41.44 12.86
N LEU A 210 14.55 -40.59 12.23
CA LEU A 210 14.96 -39.30 11.69
C LEU A 210 14.90 -38.24 12.80
N LEU A 211 16.00 -38.05 13.53
CA LEU A 211 16.06 -37.16 14.69
C LEU A 211 16.20 -35.66 14.33
N ALA A 212 15.58 -35.21 13.24
CA ALA A 212 15.53 -33.81 12.83
C ALA A 212 14.16 -33.18 13.12
N ARG A 213 14.12 -31.86 13.30
CA ARG A 213 12.91 -31.11 13.65
C ARG A 213 12.21 -30.63 12.38
N PRO A 214 10.91 -30.92 12.21
CA PRO A 214 10.15 -30.35 11.10
C PRO A 214 9.87 -28.86 11.35
N ALA A 215 9.66 -28.10 10.27
CA ALA A 215 9.23 -26.71 10.30
C ALA A 215 7.83 -26.47 9.70
N ALA A 216 7.46 -27.23 8.67
CA ALA A 216 6.14 -27.22 8.05
C ALA A 216 5.73 -28.63 7.61
N MET A 217 4.43 -28.84 7.40
CA MET A 217 3.87 -30.10 6.94
C MET A 217 2.59 -29.89 6.12
N VAL A 218 2.43 -30.64 5.04
CA VAL A 218 1.18 -30.75 4.27
C VAL A 218 0.92 -32.22 3.90
N ALA A 219 -0.35 -32.59 3.67
CA ALA A 219 -0.73 -33.94 3.24
C ALA A 219 -1.06 -33.99 1.74
N ALA A 220 -0.71 -35.08 1.08
CA ALA A 220 -1.14 -35.34 -0.29
C ALA A 220 -2.63 -35.72 -0.33
N ASP A 221 -3.40 -34.99 -1.11
CA ASP A 221 -4.81 -35.26 -1.38
C ASP A 221 -4.92 -36.36 -2.46
N LEU A 222 -5.02 -37.63 -2.05
CA LEU A 222 -5.41 -38.72 -2.96
C LEU A 222 -6.93 -38.88 -2.91
N ALA A 223 -7.53 -39.28 -4.03
CA ALA A 223 -8.98 -39.49 -4.13
C ALA A 223 -9.46 -40.65 -3.25
N SER A 224 -9.81 -40.37 -1.99
CA SER A 224 -10.47 -41.34 -1.12
C SER A 224 -11.96 -41.41 -1.46
N PRO A 225 -12.48 -42.57 -1.89
CA PRO A 225 -13.90 -42.71 -2.19
C PRO A 225 -14.76 -42.46 -0.95
N VAL A 226 -15.81 -41.67 -1.12
CA VAL A 226 -16.78 -41.40 -0.06
C VAL A 226 -17.47 -42.72 0.34
N GLY A 227 -17.39 -43.10 1.62
CA GLY A 227 -17.92 -44.36 2.13
C GLY A 227 -16.88 -45.40 2.56
N VAL A 228 -15.59 -45.18 2.31
CA VAL A 228 -14.54 -46.10 2.80
C VAL A 228 -14.52 -46.10 4.34
N ALA A 229 -14.48 -47.29 4.95
CA ALA A 229 -14.35 -47.44 6.39
C ALA A 229 -12.97 -46.95 6.86
N CYS A 230 -12.93 -46.21 7.98
CA CYS A 230 -11.67 -45.67 8.47
C CYS A 230 -10.62 -46.77 8.73
N PRO A 231 -9.39 -46.62 8.22
CA PRO A 231 -8.30 -47.54 8.52
C PRO A 231 -7.90 -47.39 10.00
N ALA A 232 -7.36 -48.46 10.60
CA ALA A 232 -6.89 -48.44 11.99
C ALA A 232 -5.53 -47.74 12.20
N THR A 233 -4.97 -47.16 11.13
CA THR A 233 -3.73 -46.38 11.11
C THR A 233 -3.91 -45.27 10.08
N PRO A 234 -3.28 -44.09 10.25
CA PRO A 234 -3.30 -43.02 9.26
C PRO A 234 -2.82 -43.47 7.88
N VAL A 235 -3.33 -42.86 6.81
CA VAL A 235 -2.98 -43.22 5.42
C VAL A 235 -2.60 -42.02 4.56
N GLY A 236 -1.89 -42.30 3.47
CA GLY A 236 -1.42 -41.29 2.51
C GLY A 236 0.02 -40.86 2.72
N ILE A 237 0.44 -39.87 1.94
CA ILE A 237 1.79 -39.29 1.99
C ILE A 237 1.72 -37.91 2.64
N HIS A 238 2.56 -37.67 3.64
CA HIS A 238 2.74 -36.35 4.25
C HIS A 238 4.11 -35.80 3.87
N TYR A 239 4.16 -34.54 3.47
CA TYR A 239 5.38 -33.82 3.14
C TYR A 239 5.82 -33.00 4.35
N LEU A 240 7.03 -33.24 4.86
CA LEU A 240 7.58 -32.54 6.03
C LEU A 240 8.84 -31.78 5.62
N ALA A 241 8.88 -30.47 5.87
CA ALA A 241 10.05 -29.64 5.65
C ALA A 241 11.04 -29.76 6.82
N TYR A 242 12.30 -30.09 6.52
CA TYR A 242 13.39 -30.16 7.49
C TYR A 242 14.48 -29.13 7.12
N PRO A 243 14.43 -27.90 7.69
CA PRO A 243 15.27 -26.79 7.26
C PRO A 243 16.77 -27.12 7.28
N ASP A 244 17.21 -27.78 8.34
CA ASP A 244 18.63 -28.05 8.60
C ASP A 244 19.09 -29.41 8.04
N CYS A 245 18.20 -30.13 7.34
CA CYS A 245 18.58 -31.23 6.44
C CYS A 245 18.67 -30.77 4.97
N HIS A 246 18.30 -29.52 4.69
CA HIS A 246 18.15 -28.99 3.33
C HIS A 246 17.24 -29.87 2.48
N ALA A 247 16.10 -30.31 3.05
CA ALA A 247 15.22 -31.29 2.41
C ALA A 247 13.76 -31.21 2.86
N VAL A 248 12.86 -31.66 1.99
CA VAL A 248 11.48 -32.05 2.30
C VAL A 248 11.38 -33.57 2.18
N ALA A 249 10.80 -34.23 3.17
CA ALA A 249 10.61 -35.68 3.16
C ALA A 249 9.15 -36.05 2.85
N ALA A 250 8.93 -36.96 1.91
CA ALA A 250 7.64 -37.61 1.70
C ALA A 250 7.56 -38.83 2.64
N VAL A 251 6.66 -38.80 3.61
CA VAL A 251 6.49 -39.79 4.67
C VAL A 251 5.18 -40.55 4.48
N ASP A 252 5.25 -41.87 4.47
CA ASP A 252 4.09 -42.76 4.53
C ASP A 252 3.46 -42.67 5.93
N ALA A 253 2.21 -42.20 5.99
CA ALA A 253 1.56 -41.90 7.26
C ALA A 253 1.35 -43.15 8.13
N ALA A 254 1.06 -44.31 7.53
CA ALA A 254 0.77 -45.54 8.25
C ALA A 254 1.98 -46.11 8.98
N THR A 255 3.19 -45.82 8.48
CA THR A 255 4.44 -46.43 8.96
C THR A 255 5.44 -45.43 9.51
N GLY A 256 5.27 -44.13 9.25
CA GLY A 256 6.26 -43.09 9.54
C GLY A 256 7.51 -43.20 8.66
N ALA A 257 7.53 -44.07 7.64
CA ALA A 257 8.70 -44.28 6.81
C ALA A 257 8.82 -43.19 5.72
N VAL A 258 10.00 -42.59 5.59
CA VAL A 258 10.33 -41.73 4.44
C VAL A 258 10.37 -42.60 3.18
N VAL A 259 9.54 -42.29 2.19
CA VAL A 259 9.43 -43.03 0.92
C VAL A 259 10.06 -42.31 -0.27
N ALA A 260 10.23 -40.98 -0.19
CA ALA A 260 10.95 -40.13 -1.12
C ALA A 260 11.44 -38.84 -0.43
N SER A 261 12.30 -38.07 -1.07
CA SER A 261 12.73 -36.75 -0.60
C SER A 261 12.88 -35.76 -1.77
N ILE A 262 12.71 -34.47 -1.48
CA ILE A 262 13.21 -33.37 -2.31
C ILE A 262 14.39 -32.77 -1.54
N ARG A 263 15.54 -32.62 -2.20
CA ARG A 263 16.80 -32.16 -1.57
C ARG A 263 17.27 -30.89 -2.24
N PHE A 264 17.77 -29.96 -1.44
CA PHE A 264 18.20 -28.66 -1.90
C PHE A 264 19.73 -28.54 -1.83
N SER A 265 20.29 -28.01 -2.92
CA SER A 265 21.68 -27.58 -3.04
C SER A 265 21.93 -26.31 -2.21
N ASP A 266 23.20 -25.96 -1.98
CA ASP A 266 23.60 -24.73 -1.29
C ASP A 266 23.06 -23.47 -1.99
N ASP A 267 22.80 -23.51 -3.30
CA ASP A 267 22.22 -22.42 -4.09
C ASP A 267 20.67 -22.37 -4.05
N GLY A 268 20.01 -23.41 -3.52
CA GLY A 268 18.55 -23.55 -3.54
C GLY A 268 18.00 -24.46 -4.66
N THR A 269 18.84 -24.95 -5.57
CA THR A 269 18.41 -25.90 -6.62
C THR A 269 17.87 -27.17 -6.01
N ALA A 270 16.65 -27.55 -6.36
CA ALA A 270 16.00 -28.76 -5.88
C ALA A 270 16.24 -29.99 -6.77
N VAL A 271 16.43 -31.16 -6.15
CA VAL A 271 16.52 -32.46 -6.84
C VAL A 271 15.70 -33.53 -6.12
N LEU A 272 15.10 -34.45 -6.88
CA LEU A 272 14.40 -35.60 -6.32
C LEU A 272 15.40 -36.63 -5.76
N GLY A 273 15.08 -37.19 -4.59
CA GLY A 273 15.86 -38.17 -3.87
C GLY A 273 15.01 -39.33 -3.34
N GLY A 274 15.66 -40.44 -3.01
CA GLY A 274 15.00 -41.61 -2.43
C GLY A 274 14.71 -41.49 -0.94
N ALA A 275 14.28 -42.62 -0.35
CA ALA A 275 14.01 -42.82 1.08
C ALA A 275 15.23 -42.58 2.00
N ASP A 276 16.45 -42.71 1.48
CA ASP A 276 17.71 -42.58 2.25
C ASP A 276 18.05 -41.11 2.54
N LEU A 277 17.21 -40.43 3.32
CA LEU A 277 17.45 -39.06 3.77
C LEU A 277 18.46 -39.05 4.94
N ALA A 278 19.47 -38.18 4.85
CA ALA A 278 20.46 -37.96 5.90
C ALA A 278 20.26 -36.57 6.51
N CYS A 279 20.22 -36.49 7.83
CA CYS A 279 19.88 -35.30 8.59
C CYS A 279 20.80 -35.15 9.82
N PRO A 280 21.15 -33.92 10.26
CA PRO A 280 21.77 -33.71 11.56
C PRO A 280 20.78 -34.08 12.68
N ARG A 281 21.26 -34.68 13.76
CA ARG A 281 20.42 -34.97 14.93
C ARG A 281 20.19 -33.69 15.73
N GLN A 282 18.94 -33.34 15.93
CA GLN A 282 18.46 -32.17 16.67
C GLN A 282 17.68 -32.56 17.93
N CYS A 283 17.04 -33.74 17.92
CA CYS A 283 16.45 -34.36 19.11
C CYS A 283 17.44 -35.27 19.86
N GLY A 284 17.13 -35.51 21.13
CA GLY A 284 17.94 -36.32 22.04
C GLY A 284 19.07 -35.53 22.73
N ALA A 285 19.90 -36.26 23.50
CA ALA A 285 20.93 -35.68 24.36
C ALA A 285 22.20 -35.22 23.61
N THR A 286 22.42 -35.72 22.40
CA THR A 286 23.55 -35.35 21.54
C THR A 286 23.02 -34.73 20.26
N ARG A 287 23.31 -33.44 20.04
CA ARG A 287 22.98 -32.74 18.80
C ARG A 287 24.20 -32.63 17.91
N ASP A 288 23.98 -32.77 16.61
CA ASP A 288 25.02 -32.56 15.60
C ASP A 288 25.08 -31.06 15.23
N PRO A 289 26.23 -30.55 14.73
CA PRO A 289 26.32 -29.16 14.27
C PRO A 289 25.37 -28.94 13.07
N LEU A 290 24.71 -27.77 13.06
CA LEU A 290 23.94 -27.34 11.90
C LEU A 290 24.91 -26.96 10.78
N ILE A 291 24.56 -27.33 9.55
CA ILE A 291 25.29 -26.97 8.32
C ILE A 291 24.51 -25.83 7.66
N ASP A 292 25.21 -24.90 7.00
CA ASP A 292 24.58 -23.85 6.21
C ASP A 292 24.26 -24.39 4.80
N GLY A 293 23.13 -23.97 4.24
CA GLY A 293 22.54 -24.50 3.02
C GLY A 293 21.11 -24.01 2.86
N ALA A 294 20.41 -24.38 1.80
CA ALA A 294 19.03 -23.95 1.57
C ALA A 294 18.06 -24.51 2.63
N ARG A 295 17.18 -23.67 3.20
CA ARG A 295 16.34 -24.03 4.36
C ARG A 295 14.85 -24.01 3.99
N PRO A 296 14.23 -25.14 3.58
CA PRO A 296 12.78 -25.21 3.37
C PRO A 296 12.05 -25.03 4.70
N VAL A 297 11.08 -24.10 4.76
CA VAL A 297 10.36 -23.74 6.00
C VAL A 297 8.84 -23.68 5.87
N THR A 298 8.31 -23.57 4.66
CA THR A 298 6.86 -23.49 4.37
C THR A 298 6.53 -24.35 3.16
N LEU A 299 5.31 -24.87 3.14
CA LEU A 299 4.78 -25.82 2.16
C LEU A 299 3.30 -25.49 1.90
N ASP A 300 2.86 -25.50 0.65
CA ASP A 300 1.44 -25.61 0.30
C ASP A 300 1.28 -26.70 -0.78
N LEU A 301 0.15 -27.39 -0.76
CA LEU A 301 -0.17 -28.46 -1.69
C LEU A 301 -1.60 -28.28 -2.18
N VAL A 302 -1.77 -28.27 -3.49
CA VAL A 302 -3.08 -28.30 -4.11
C VAL A 302 -3.23 -29.52 -5.02
N ARG A 303 -4.46 -30.02 -5.08
CA ARG A 303 -4.91 -30.95 -6.10
C ARG A 303 -5.83 -30.25 -7.06
N ASP A 304 -5.67 -30.53 -8.34
CA ASP A 304 -6.55 -30.10 -9.42
C ASP A 304 -7.20 -31.33 -10.05
N ASP A 305 -8.50 -31.51 -9.78
CA ASP A 305 -9.28 -32.63 -10.31
C ASP A 305 -9.69 -32.48 -11.77
N ARG A 306 -9.69 -31.25 -12.30
CA ARG A 306 -9.97 -30.96 -13.71
C ARG A 306 -8.78 -31.33 -14.59
N ALA A 307 -7.58 -30.97 -14.14
CA ALA A 307 -6.31 -31.33 -14.79
C ALA A 307 -5.84 -32.76 -14.44
N GLY A 308 -6.31 -33.34 -13.33
CA GLY A 308 -5.83 -34.61 -12.80
C GLY A 308 -4.41 -34.54 -12.23
N THR A 309 -4.02 -33.38 -11.69
CA THR A 309 -2.66 -33.09 -11.21
C THR A 309 -2.63 -32.76 -9.71
N GLN A 310 -1.45 -32.88 -9.12
CA GLN A 310 -1.16 -32.46 -7.76
C GLN A 310 0.16 -31.70 -7.75
N THR A 311 0.19 -30.55 -7.08
CA THR A 311 1.31 -29.63 -7.11
C THR A 311 1.67 -29.25 -5.68
N LEU A 312 2.91 -29.52 -5.28
CA LEU A 312 3.50 -29.10 -4.01
C LEU A 312 4.43 -27.91 -4.26
N ALA A 313 4.19 -26.80 -3.56
CA ALA A 313 5.07 -25.63 -3.53
C ALA A 313 5.89 -25.61 -2.23
N ILE A 314 7.15 -25.20 -2.33
CA ILE A 314 8.13 -25.19 -1.24
C ILE A 314 8.85 -23.84 -1.18
N GLY A 315 8.79 -23.17 -0.02
CA GLY A 315 9.47 -21.90 0.23
C GLY A 315 10.77 -22.06 1.03
N LEU A 316 11.83 -21.36 0.59
CA LEU A 316 13.17 -21.39 1.19
C LEU A 316 13.47 -20.12 2.00
N ALA A 317 13.69 -20.24 3.32
CA ALA A 317 13.86 -19.10 4.23
C ALA A 317 15.08 -18.20 3.97
N ASN A 318 16.07 -18.70 3.23
CA ASN A 318 17.37 -18.05 3.03
C ASN A 318 17.86 -18.09 1.58
N ARG A 319 16.96 -18.36 0.63
CA ARG A 319 17.26 -18.37 -0.81
C ARG A 319 16.12 -17.70 -1.58
N PRO A 320 16.43 -16.90 -2.62
CA PRO A 320 15.42 -16.21 -3.41
C PRO A 320 14.88 -17.15 -4.46
N ALA A 321 14.20 -18.20 -4.02
CA ALA A 321 13.63 -19.20 -4.91
C ALA A 321 12.42 -19.89 -4.28
N VAL A 322 11.45 -20.19 -5.13
CA VAL A 322 10.38 -21.17 -4.84
C VAL A 322 10.66 -22.46 -5.59
N THR A 323 10.22 -23.58 -5.06
CA THR A 323 10.32 -24.88 -5.74
C THR A 323 8.95 -25.49 -5.88
N VAL A 324 8.66 -25.99 -7.08
CA VAL A 324 7.40 -26.64 -7.44
C VAL A 324 7.67 -28.08 -7.82
N VAL A 325 6.83 -28.97 -7.33
CA VAL A 325 6.95 -30.43 -7.47
C VAL A 325 5.62 -30.98 -7.94
N ASP A 326 5.56 -31.54 -9.15
CA ASP A 326 4.36 -32.27 -9.58
C ASP A 326 4.39 -33.65 -8.93
N LEU A 327 3.26 -34.08 -8.39
CA LEU A 327 3.10 -35.38 -7.75
C LEU A 327 2.39 -36.36 -8.69
N ASP A 328 2.80 -37.63 -8.63
CA ASP A 328 2.09 -38.71 -9.31
C ASP A 328 0.77 -39.08 -8.60
N ALA A 329 -0.03 -39.96 -9.22
CA ALA A 329 -1.30 -40.43 -8.66
C ALA A 329 -1.18 -41.22 -7.33
N SER A 330 0.04 -41.52 -6.86
CA SER A 330 0.30 -42.07 -5.52
C SER A 330 0.74 -41.01 -4.50
N GLY A 331 0.75 -39.74 -4.90
CA GLY A 331 1.19 -38.61 -4.09
C GLY A 331 2.70 -38.55 -3.92
N ARG A 332 3.50 -39.18 -4.81
CA ARG A 332 4.97 -39.15 -4.76
C ARG A 332 5.54 -38.11 -5.73
N PRO A 333 6.72 -37.53 -5.47
CA PRO A 333 7.34 -36.56 -6.38
C PRO A 333 7.67 -37.19 -7.74
N ALA A 334 7.16 -36.60 -8.82
CA ALA A 334 7.39 -37.06 -10.19
C ALA A 334 8.39 -36.16 -10.94
N THR A 335 8.23 -34.84 -10.81
CA THR A 335 9.09 -33.79 -11.39
C THR A 335 9.45 -32.79 -10.30
N VAL A 336 10.46 -31.95 -10.56
CA VAL A 336 10.78 -30.80 -9.71
C VAL A 336 11.36 -29.69 -10.56
N LYS A 337 10.98 -28.45 -10.24
CA LYS A 337 11.52 -27.22 -10.82
C LYS A 337 11.71 -26.17 -9.73
N THR A 338 12.71 -25.32 -9.92
CA THR A 338 13.04 -24.21 -9.03
C THR A 338 12.95 -22.93 -9.86
N ILE A 339 12.26 -21.93 -9.31
CA ILE A 339 12.02 -20.63 -9.95
C ILE A 339 12.70 -19.58 -9.09
N ASP A 340 13.66 -18.87 -9.68
CA ASP A 340 14.39 -17.79 -9.02
C ASP A 340 13.50 -16.55 -8.85
N LEU A 341 13.66 -15.87 -7.72
CA LEU A 341 13.00 -14.60 -7.38
C LEU A 341 14.02 -13.45 -7.45
N GLU A 342 13.59 -12.25 -7.85
CA GLU A 342 14.50 -11.11 -7.94
C GLU A 342 14.86 -10.56 -6.55
N GLY A 343 16.17 -10.54 -6.26
CA GLY A 343 16.78 -9.92 -5.09
C GLY A 343 17.32 -10.91 -4.06
N GLU A 344 17.89 -10.40 -2.96
CA GLU A 344 18.35 -11.24 -1.85
C GLU A 344 17.21 -11.46 -0.84
N VAL A 345 16.18 -12.20 -1.27
CA VAL A 345 15.02 -12.56 -0.45
C VAL A 345 15.04 -14.02 -0.01
N GLY A 346 14.32 -14.34 1.07
CA GLY A 346 13.85 -15.70 1.38
C GLY A 346 12.33 -15.72 1.44
N VAL A 347 11.74 -16.91 1.51
CA VAL A 347 10.30 -17.14 1.62
C VAL A 347 9.95 -17.61 3.04
N THR A 348 9.00 -16.94 3.69
CA THR A 348 8.52 -17.29 5.03
C THR A 348 7.19 -18.02 5.02
N ASP A 349 6.34 -17.77 4.02
CA ASP A 349 5.08 -18.48 3.82
C ASP A 349 4.74 -18.62 2.32
N ILE A 350 3.93 -19.61 1.92
CA ILE A 350 3.68 -19.94 0.52
C ILE A 350 2.26 -20.48 0.29
N ALA A 351 1.68 -20.19 -0.88
CA ALA A 351 0.43 -20.79 -1.37
C ALA A 351 0.51 -21.10 -2.87
N VAL A 352 -0.21 -22.12 -3.33
CA VAL A 352 -0.27 -22.53 -4.74
C VAL A 352 -1.72 -22.63 -5.25
N THR A 353 -2.00 -22.02 -6.40
CA THR A 353 -3.33 -22.08 -7.03
C THR A 353 -3.53 -23.45 -7.69
N ARG A 354 -4.80 -23.82 -7.95
CA ARG A 354 -5.11 -24.81 -9.01
C ARG A 354 -4.77 -24.22 -10.38
N GLN A 355 -4.93 -25.00 -11.46
CA GLN A 355 -4.89 -24.44 -12.80
C GLN A 355 -6.17 -23.61 -13.00
N ILE A 356 -5.98 -22.32 -13.29
CA ILE A 356 -7.04 -21.34 -13.50
C ILE A 356 -7.10 -21.03 -15.00
N THR A 357 -8.32 -21.04 -15.56
CA THR A 357 -8.58 -20.69 -16.96
C THR A 357 -8.62 -19.17 -17.11
N MET A 358 -7.46 -18.52 -17.05
CA MET A 358 -7.36 -17.06 -17.01
C MET A 358 -7.98 -16.39 -18.25
N GLY A 359 -8.67 -15.28 -18.01
CA GLY A 359 -8.97 -14.28 -19.03
C GLY A 359 -10.41 -14.26 -19.52
N GLY A 360 -10.98 -13.06 -19.63
CA GLY A 360 -12.32 -12.87 -20.16
C GLY A 360 -12.71 -11.42 -20.46
N THR A 361 -13.43 -11.24 -21.57
CA THR A 361 -14.06 -9.94 -21.85
C THR A 361 -15.34 -9.70 -21.04
N THR A 362 -16.06 -10.77 -20.64
CA THR A 362 -17.05 -10.81 -19.54
C THR A 362 -17.53 -12.23 -19.25
N GLY A 363 -17.67 -12.61 -17.97
CA GLY A 363 -18.42 -13.81 -17.52
C GLY A 363 -17.53 -14.91 -16.93
N PRO A 364 -18.11 -15.85 -16.15
CA PRO A 364 -17.36 -16.95 -15.53
C PRO A 364 -16.75 -17.84 -16.62
N ASN A 365 -15.45 -17.65 -16.83
CA ASN A 365 -14.77 -18.14 -18.05
C ASN A 365 -13.98 -19.44 -17.86
N ASP A 366 -14.12 -20.08 -16.69
CA ASP A 366 -13.50 -21.33 -16.25
C ASP A 366 -13.58 -22.52 -17.24
N GLY A 367 -14.38 -22.44 -18.32
CA GLY A 367 -14.64 -23.53 -19.26
C GLY A 367 -14.15 -23.40 -20.71
N ASP A 368 -14.29 -22.25 -21.39
CA ASP A 368 -14.49 -22.26 -22.86
C ASP A 368 -13.49 -21.47 -23.74
N ALA A 369 -12.62 -20.59 -23.22
CA ALA A 369 -11.73 -19.79 -24.09
C ALA A 369 -10.41 -19.22 -23.50
N GLY A 370 -10.12 -19.37 -22.21
CA GLY A 370 -8.98 -18.71 -21.54
C GLY A 370 -7.61 -19.36 -21.76
N THR A 371 -6.57 -18.74 -21.19
CA THR A 371 -5.22 -19.31 -21.09
C THR A 371 -5.05 -19.97 -19.73
N GLU A 372 -4.78 -21.27 -19.70
CA GLU A 372 -4.47 -21.99 -18.45
C GLU A 372 -3.19 -21.42 -17.81
N ALA A 373 -3.26 -21.10 -16.52
CA ALA A 373 -2.11 -20.70 -15.71
C ALA A 373 -2.19 -21.31 -14.30
N GLN A 374 -1.03 -21.44 -13.65
CA GLN A 374 -0.96 -21.82 -12.24
C GLN A 374 0.04 -20.90 -11.54
N PHE A 375 -0.23 -20.49 -10.31
CA PHE A 375 0.60 -19.52 -9.59
C PHE A 375 1.05 -20.01 -8.24
N VAL A 376 2.25 -19.59 -7.86
CA VAL A 376 2.77 -19.67 -6.50
C VAL A 376 2.85 -18.25 -5.94
N TYR A 377 2.20 -18.04 -4.81
CA TYR A 377 2.28 -16.82 -4.00
C TYR A 377 3.23 -17.08 -2.84
N ALA A 378 4.24 -16.23 -2.66
CA ALA A 378 5.28 -16.42 -1.65
C ALA A 378 5.49 -15.15 -0.82
N VAL A 379 5.25 -15.23 0.49
CA VAL A 379 5.57 -14.15 1.44
C VAL A 379 7.08 -14.05 1.57
N ALA A 380 7.66 -12.94 1.14
CA ALA A 380 9.10 -12.74 1.10
C ALA A 380 9.62 -11.94 2.30
N THR A 381 10.88 -12.20 2.69
CA THR A 381 11.55 -11.57 3.84
C THR A 381 11.74 -10.05 3.70
N ASP A 382 11.59 -9.49 2.49
CA ASP A 382 11.59 -8.04 2.25
C ASP A 382 10.27 -7.36 2.65
N GLY A 383 9.22 -8.13 2.97
CA GLY A 383 7.89 -7.63 3.29
C GLY A 383 6.96 -7.48 2.08
N THR A 384 7.24 -8.19 0.98
CA THR A 384 6.36 -8.27 -0.20
C THR A 384 5.76 -9.67 -0.35
N VAL A 385 4.72 -9.79 -1.20
CA VAL A 385 4.31 -11.11 -1.73
C VAL A 385 4.81 -11.24 -3.16
N ARG A 386 5.67 -12.21 -3.41
CA ARG A 386 6.11 -12.58 -4.77
C ARG A 386 5.08 -13.49 -5.41
N VAL A 387 4.97 -13.41 -6.73
CA VAL A 387 4.11 -14.27 -7.53
C VAL A 387 4.95 -14.88 -8.64
N ALA A 388 4.85 -16.19 -8.82
CA ALA A 388 5.44 -16.89 -9.96
C ALA A 388 4.35 -17.65 -10.73
N GLU A 389 4.41 -17.61 -12.05
CA GLU A 389 3.63 -18.48 -12.94
C GLU A 389 4.41 -19.79 -13.10
N VAL A 390 3.72 -20.92 -12.94
CA VAL A 390 4.34 -22.25 -12.74
C VAL A 390 3.71 -23.35 -13.60
N LEU A 391 2.95 -23.02 -14.64
CA LEU A 391 2.40 -23.98 -15.60
C LEU A 391 3.04 -23.85 -16.99
N VAL A 392 3.31 -22.63 -17.46
CA VAL A 392 3.69 -22.35 -18.86
C VAL A 392 5.08 -21.76 -19.00
N ASP A 393 5.37 -20.68 -18.26
CA ASP A 393 6.56 -19.84 -18.42
C ASP A 393 7.60 -20.04 -17.30
N ASP A 394 7.22 -20.66 -16.17
CA ASP A 394 8.10 -20.99 -15.03
C ASP A 394 8.95 -19.78 -14.52
N ARG A 395 8.30 -18.63 -14.29
CA ARG A 395 8.96 -17.35 -13.96
C ARG A 395 8.24 -16.54 -12.88
N GLU A 396 8.99 -15.68 -12.19
CA GLU A 396 8.41 -14.61 -11.36
C GLU A 396 7.68 -13.56 -12.24
N CYS A 397 6.58 -13.02 -11.71
CA CYS A 397 5.73 -12.01 -12.35
C CYS A 397 5.98 -10.61 -11.79
N GLU A 398 6.04 -9.61 -12.66
CA GLU A 398 6.20 -8.19 -12.31
C GLU A 398 4.88 -7.57 -11.83
N THR A 399 4.55 -7.78 -10.55
CA THR A 399 3.33 -7.23 -9.93
C THR A 399 3.40 -5.72 -9.67
N GLN A 400 4.58 -5.11 -9.76
CA GLN A 400 4.79 -3.69 -9.51
C GLN A 400 4.91 -2.86 -10.79
N GLY A 401 4.49 -3.39 -11.94
CA GLY A 401 4.35 -2.60 -13.17
C GLY A 401 3.50 -1.34 -12.94
N ASP A 402 4.00 -0.19 -13.39
CA ASP A 402 3.28 1.08 -13.29
C ASP A 402 2.05 1.07 -14.21
N PRO A 403 0.81 1.20 -13.67
CA PRO A 403 -0.41 1.07 -14.47
C PRO A 403 -0.53 2.11 -15.60
N ARG A 404 0.20 3.24 -15.53
CA ARG A 404 0.34 4.21 -16.64
C ARG A 404 0.70 3.54 -17.97
N TYR A 405 1.49 2.48 -17.93
CA TYR A 405 1.97 1.75 -19.10
C TYR A 405 1.12 0.53 -19.45
N LEU A 406 0.32 0.03 -18.51
CA LEU A 406 -0.60 -1.11 -18.69
C LEU A 406 -1.97 -0.69 -19.26
N THR A 407 -2.41 0.57 -19.08
CA THR A 407 -3.71 1.05 -19.64
C THR A 407 -3.89 0.86 -21.15
N ALA A 408 -2.79 0.80 -21.91
CA ALA A 408 -2.77 0.58 -23.36
C ALA A 408 -2.50 -0.88 -23.76
N GLU A 409 -2.20 -1.77 -22.81
CA GLU A 409 -1.93 -3.18 -23.07
C GLU A 409 -3.22 -3.96 -23.34
N ARG A 410 -3.20 -4.83 -24.35
CA ARG A 410 -4.35 -5.64 -24.79
C ARG A 410 -4.00 -7.11 -25.02
N ASP A 411 -2.74 -7.48 -24.80
CA ASP A 411 -2.29 -8.86 -24.74
C ASP A 411 -2.63 -9.45 -23.37
N GLU A 412 -3.75 -10.18 -23.30
CA GLU A 412 -4.23 -10.84 -22.07
C GLU A 412 -3.18 -11.82 -21.53
N THR A 413 -2.54 -12.63 -22.40
CA THR A 413 -1.48 -13.57 -22.00
C THR A 413 -0.29 -12.86 -21.34
N LYS A 414 0.08 -11.66 -21.81
CA LYS A 414 1.11 -10.85 -21.17
C LYS A 414 0.65 -10.26 -19.82
N LEU A 415 -0.62 -9.89 -19.68
CA LEU A 415 -1.17 -9.33 -18.43
C LEU A 415 -1.31 -10.37 -17.31
N ILE A 416 -1.49 -11.65 -17.66
CA ILE A 416 -1.49 -12.77 -16.70
C ILE A 416 -0.21 -12.76 -15.84
N CYS A 417 0.97 -12.76 -16.47
CA CYS A 417 2.26 -12.74 -15.78
C CYS A 417 3.29 -11.95 -16.57
N VAL A 418 3.37 -10.64 -16.31
CA VAL A 418 4.35 -9.75 -16.92
C VAL A 418 5.77 -10.19 -16.55
N GLU A 419 6.64 -10.43 -17.53
CA GLU A 419 8.03 -10.86 -17.30
C GLU A 419 8.82 -9.85 -16.44
N VAL A 420 9.55 -10.32 -15.43
CA VAL A 420 10.46 -9.49 -14.63
C VAL A 420 11.70 -9.09 -15.43
N GLY A 421 11.96 -7.78 -15.54
CA GLY A 421 13.16 -7.24 -16.21
C GLY A 421 13.19 -7.36 -17.75
N GLY A 422 12.12 -7.87 -18.37
CA GLY A 422 11.99 -8.00 -19.82
C GLY A 422 11.97 -6.66 -20.57
N PRO A 423 12.27 -6.64 -21.89
CA PRO A 423 12.32 -5.41 -22.68
C PRO A 423 10.94 -4.80 -22.99
N SER A 424 9.86 -5.57 -22.80
CA SER A 424 8.46 -5.16 -22.96
C SER A 424 7.75 -4.90 -21.61
N THR A 425 8.48 -5.10 -20.50
CA THR A 425 8.03 -4.91 -19.13
C THR A 425 7.85 -3.41 -18.85
N PRO A 426 6.72 -2.99 -18.27
CA PRO A 426 6.52 -1.60 -17.87
C PRO A 426 7.54 -1.21 -16.79
N PRO A 427 7.94 0.07 -16.69
CA PRO A 427 8.68 0.55 -15.54
C PRO A 427 7.93 0.23 -14.24
N ARG A 428 8.67 -0.10 -13.17
CA ARG A 428 8.07 -0.29 -11.84
C ARG A 428 7.45 1.02 -11.32
N ARG A 429 6.39 0.85 -10.52
CA ARG A 429 5.82 1.89 -9.64
C ARG A 429 6.94 2.53 -8.83
N ALA A 430 6.87 3.85 -8.67
CA ALA A 430 7.93 4.59 -7.97
C ALA A 430 8.00 4.18 -6.49
N GLY A 431 9.18 3.75 -6.05
CA GLY A 431 9.41 3.28 -4.68
C GLY A 431 9.32 1.76 -4.51
N ALA A 432 8.83 1.01 -5.51
CA ALA A 432 8.91 -0.45 -5.49
C ALA A 432 10.38 -0.92 -5.53
N THR A 433 10.78 -1.76 -4.59
CA THR A 433 12.15 -2.28 -4.45
C THR A 433 12.40 -3.57 -5.25
N GLY A 434 11.35 -4.19 -5.77
CA GLY A 434 11.36 -5.48 -6.45
C GLY A 434 10.01 -5.72 -7.13
N PRO A 435 9.81 -6.87 -7.79
CA PRO A 435 8.58 -7.22 -8.50
C PRO A 435 7.42 -7.65 -7.59
N GLY A 436 7.66 -7.81 -6.29
CA GLY A 436 6.66 -8.26 -5.32
C GLY A 436 5.61 -7.22 -4.92
N ILE A 437 4.42 -7.70 -4.53
CA ILE A 437 3.28 -6.89 -4.11
C ILE A 437 3.64 -6.16 -2.82
N HIS A 438 3.69 -4.83 -2.90
CA HIS A 438 3.90 -3.92 -1.76
C HIS A 438 2.55 -3.52 -1.15
N PHE A 439 2.48 -3.53 0.18
CA PHE A 439 1.30 -3.14 0.94
C PHE A 439 1.45 -1.71 1.47
N ALA A 440 0.33 -0.99 1.61
CA ALA A 440 0.34 0.37 2.15
C ALA A 440 0.68 0.38 3.66
N SER A 441 1.30 1.48 4.12
CA SER A 441 1.85 1.65 5.48
C SER A 441 3.00 0.67 5.80
N ALA A 442 3.51 0.66 7.04
CA ALA A 442 4.57 -0.27 7.46
C ALA A 442 4.08 -1.72 7.67
N ALA A 443 2.94 -2.08 7.07
CA ALA A 443 2.36 -3.41 7.12
C ALA A 443 3.25 -4.42 6.38
N ARG A 444 3.45 -5.59 6.97
CA ARG A 444 4.18 -6.70 6.36
C ARG A 444 3.25 -7.88 6.17
N PRO A 445 3.28 -8.58 5.02
CA PRO A 445 2.63 -9.87 4.88
C PRO A 445 3.23 -10.87 5.88
N VAL A 446 2.36 -11.67 6.49
CA VAL A 446 2.71 -12.72 7.47
C VAL A 446 2.44 -14.09 6.86
N ALA A 447 1.26 -14.26 6.26
CA ALA A 447 0.83 -15.48 5.61
C ALA A 447 -0.05 -15.17 4.38
N VAL A 448 -0.13 -16.12 3.45
CA VAL A 448 -0.93 -16.04 2.22
C VAL A 448 -1.67 -17.34 1.97
N THR A 449 -2.91 -17.25 1.48
CA THR A 449 -3.60 -18.41 0.90
C THR A 449 -4.43 -18.01 -0.32
N VAL A 450 -4.97 -18.99 -1.03
CA VAL A 450 -5.81 -18.79 -2.21
C VAL A 450 -7.19 -19.39 -1.96
N GLY A 451 -8.23 -18.61 -2.25
CA GLY A 451 -9.64 -19.04 -2.25
C GLY A 451 -10.30 -18.77 -3.61
N ARG A 452 -11.45 -19.40 -3.84
CA ARG A 452 -12.31 -19.19 -5.01
C ARG A 452 -13.66 -18.67 -4.55
N ALA A 453 -14.17 -17.66 -5.22
CA ALA A 453 -15.45 -17.04 -4.93
C ALA A 453 -16.50 -17.42 -5.97
N VAL A 454 -17.49 -18.20 -5.56
CA VAL A 454 -18.62 -18.59 -6.41
C VAL A 454 -19.75 -17.55 -6.27
N GLY A 455 -19.49 -16.32 -6.73
CA GLY A 455 -20.47 -15.23 -6.73
C GLY A 455 -21.34 -15.25 -7.98
N GLU A 456 -22.68 -15.13 -7.83
CA GLU A 456 -23.53 -14.82 -8.98
C GLU A 456 -23.21 -13.42 -9.52
N ARG A 457 -22.99 -13.31 -10.83
CA ARG A 457 -22.72 -12.03 -11.50
C ARG A 457 -23.79 -10.99 -11.18
N ALA A 458 -23.37 -9.80 -10.74
CA ALA A 458 -24.25 -8.65 -10.61
C ALA A 458 -24.91 -8.31 -11.97
N SER A 459 -26.23 -8.44 -12.07
CA SER A 459 -26.93 -8.22 -13.33
C SER A 459 -27.15 -6.73 -13.62
N GLY A 460 -26.45 -6.21 -14.63
CA GLY A 460 -26.71 -4.90 -15.24
C GLY A 460 -26.18 -3.66 -14.50
N THR A 461 -25.46 -3.84 -13.39
CA THR A 461 -24.67 -2.80 -12.73
C THR A 461 -23.25 -3.31 -12.52
N ALA A 462 -22.30 -2.40 -12.28
CA ALA A 462 -20.97 -2.79 -11.88
C ALA A 462 -21.04 -3.58 -10.55
N PRO A 463 -20.29 -4.68 -10.42
CA PRO A 463 -20.28 -5.44 -9.18
C PRO A 463 -19.65 -4.60 -8.06
N SER A 464 -20.25 -4.70 -6.88
CA SER A 464 -19.65 -4.16 -5.65
C SER A 464 -18.26 -4.77 -5.45
N PRO A 465 -17.24 -4.01 -5.04
CA PRO A 465 -15.91 -4.57 -4.77
C PRO A 465 -15.92 -5.60 -3.62
N PHE A 466 -16.96 -5.58 -2.78
CA PHE A 466 -17.20 -6.56 -1.71
C PHE A 466 -17.86 -7.86 -2.21
N LEU A 467 -18.34 -7.89 -3.46
CA LEU A 467 -18.76 -9.11 -4.15
C LEU A 467 -17.52 -9.67 -4.87
N LEU A 468 -17.17 -10.91 -4.55
CA LEU A 468 -16.08 -11.64 -5.17
C LEU A 468 -16.64 -12.66 -6.18
N GLY A 469 -15.92 -12.87 -7.28
CA GLY A 469 -16.26 -13.84 -8.33
C GLY A 469 -14.98 -14.23 -9.07
N GLY A 470 -14.64 -15.51 -9.12
CA GLY A 470 -13.35 -16.00 -9.64
C GLY A 470 -12.35 -16.37 -8.54
N HIS A 471 -11.07 -16.12 -8.76
CA HIS A 471 -9.96 -16.56 -7.90
C HIS A 471 -9.23 -15.41 -7.21
N PHE A 472 -8.97 -15.56 -5.91
CA PHE A 472 -8.41 -14.50 -5.05
C PHE A 472 -7.32 -15.04 -4.11
N ALA A 473 -6.26 -14.25 -3.94
CA ALA A 473 -5.28 -14.48 -2.89
C ALA A 473 -5.59 -13.60 -1.68
N TYR A 474 -5.44 -14.16 -0.48
CA TYR A 474 -5.77 -13.54 0.80
C TYR A 474 -4.50 -13.47 1.64
N VAL A 475 -4.09 -12.26 2.03
CA VAL A 475 -2.81 -12.03 2.70
C VAL A 475 -3.05 -11.43 4.07
N ALA A 476 -2.67 -12.16 5.12
CA ALA A 476 -2.63 -11.62 6.47
C ALA A 476 -1.47 -10.62 6.61
N LEU A 477 -1.76 -9.44 7.17
CA LEU A 477 -0.79 -8.41 7.43
C LEU A 477 -0.50 -8.29 8.93
N SER A 478 0.73 -7.90 9.26
CA SER A 478 1.20 -7.62 10.62
C SER A 478 0.47 -6.48 11.34
N THR A 479 -0.49 -5.84 10.68
CA THR A 479 -1.36 -4.77 11.21
C THR A 479 -2.71 -5.28 11.71
N GLY A 480 -2.98 -6.58 11.60
CA GLY A 480 -4.28 -7.19 11.95
C GLY A 480 -5.17 -7.45 10.74
N PHE A 481 -5.01 -6.71 9.64
CA PHE A 481 -5.89 -6.86 8.47
C PHE A 481 -5.50 -8.03 7.58
N THR A 482 -6.48 -8.73 7.02
CA THR A 482 -6.27 -9.63 5.88
C THR A 482 -6.75 -8.91 4.62
N VAL A 483 -5.89 -8.75 3.62
CA VAL A 483 -6.23 -8.04 2.37
C VAL A 483 -6.40 -9.01 1.20
N VAL A 484 -7.18 -8.59 0.21
CA VAL A 484 -7.48 -9.39 -1.00
C VAL A 484 -6.65 -8.91 -2.19
N ILE A 485 -6.10 -9.85 -2.94
CA ILE A 485 -5.39 -9.68 -4.21
C ILE A 485 -6.21 -10.41 -5.28
N ASN A 486 -6.45 -9.75 -6.40
CA ASN A 486 -7.11 -10.35 -7.56
C ASN A 486 -6.13 -11.34 -8.22
N ILE A 487 -6.61 -12.56 -8.52
CA ILE A 487 -5.89 -13.48 -9.43
C ILE A 487 -6.58 -13.39 -10.78
N ASP A 488 -7.87 -13.75 -10.80
CA ASP A 488 -8.74 -13.80 -11.97
C ASP A 488 -10.14 -13.40 -11.47
N ASP A 489 -10.64 -12.24 -11.87
CA ASP A 489 -11.81 -11.60 -11.24
C ASP A 489 -12.93 -11.44 -12.27
N ASP A 490 -13.74 -12.50 -12.45
CA ASP A 490 -14.83 -12.65 -13.44
C ASP A 490 -15.85 -11.49 -13.47
N ASN A 491 -15.83 -10.67 -12.43
CA ASN A 491 -16.64 -9.48 -12.23
C ASN A 491 -16.16 -8.25 -13.03
N TYR A 492 -14.89 -8.19 -13.40
CA TYR A 492 -14.29 -7.13 -14.22
C TYR A 492 -13.72 -7.71 -15.52
N ALA A 493 -13.30 -6.85 -16.44
CA ALA A 493 -12.57 -7.27 -17.65
C ALA A 493 -11.07 -7.00 -17.45
N ASP A 494 -10.22 -7.93 -17.89
CA ASP A 494 -8.76 -7.86 -17.70
C ASP A 494 -8.10 -6.70 -18.45
N THR A 495 -8.79 -6.16 -19.47
CA THR A 495 -8.29 -5.07 -20.32
C THR A 495 -9.19 -3.85 -20.27
N ALA A 496 -8.56 -2.66 -20.23
CA ALA A 496 -9.31 -1.39 -20.26
C ALA A 496 -10.07 -1.20 -21.58
N SER A 497 -11.36 -0.86 -21.50
CA SER A 497 -12.10 -0.41 -22.68
C SER A 497 -11.65 0.99 -23.09
N SER A 498 -11.33 1.20 -24.37
CA SER A 498 -11.06 2.55 -24.89
C SER A 498 -12.33 3.40 -25.04
N GLN A 499 -13.51 2.78 -24.97
CA GLN A 499 -14.81 3.46 -25.01
C GLN A 499 -15.34 3.75 -23.60
N ASP A 500 -14.90 2.97 -22.61
CA ASP A 500 -15.24 3.13 -21.21
C ASP A 500 -13.99 2.84 -20.33
N PRO A 501 -13.10 3.83 -20.15
CA PRO A 501 -11.85 3.62 -19.42
C PRO A 501 -12.05 3.43 -17.90
N LEU A 502 -13.29 3.57 -17.40
CA LEU A 502 -13.63 3.38 -15.99
C LEU A 502 -14.29 2.02 -15.73
N SER A 503 -14.88 1.34 -16.73
CA SER A 503 -15.46 0.01 -16.54
C SER A 503 -14.45 -1.08 -16.13
N ALA A 504 -13.18 -0.88 -16.48
CA ALA A 504 -12.07 -1.79 -16.16
C ALA A 504 -10.84 -0.96 -15.82
N ILE A 505 -10.75 -0.54 -14.56
CA ILE A 505 -9.64 0.25 -14.05
C ILE A 505 -8.43 -0.67 -13.86
N VAL A 506 -7.44 -0.53 -14.73
CA VAL A 506 -6.22 -1.37 -14.78
C VAL A 506 -5.45 -1.42 -13.46
N THR A 507 -5.57 -0.40 -12.60
CA THR A 507 -4.91 -0.39 -11.29
C THR A 507 -5.47 -1.43 -10.30
N SER A 508 -6.69 -1.92 -10.55
CA SER A 508 -7.42 -2.87 -9.69
C SER A 508 -7.89 -4.14 -10.42
N ALA A 509 -8.06 -4.10 -11.75
CA ALA A 509 -8.56 -5.24 -12.53
C ALA A 509 -7.47 -6.22 -13.01
N VAL A 510 -6.20 -5.80 -13.13
CA VAL A 510 -5.13 -6.67 -13.63
C VAL A 510 -4.80 -7.79 -12.62
N PRO A 511 -4.51 -9.02 -13.08
CA PRO A 511 -3.99 -10.10 -12.25
C PRO A 511 -2.87 -9.67 -11.30
N HIS A 512 -2.90 -10.21 -10.09
CA HIS A 512 -1.95 -9.94 -9.01
C HIS A 512 -1.95 -8.51 -8.47
N ALA A 513 -2.93 -7.67 -8.82
CA ALA A 513 -3.17 -6.38 -8.18
C ALA A 513 -3.93 -6.52 -6.85
N LEU A 514 -3.66 -5.61 -5.90
CA LEU A 514 -4.46 -5.49 -4.68
C LEU A 514 -5.87 -5.02 -5.03
N ARG A 515 -6.89 -5.70 -4.50
CA ARG A 515 -8.30 -5.37 -4.74
C ARG A 515 -8.67 -4.07 -4.05
N ASP A 516 -9.30 -3.16 -4.78
CA ASP A 516 -9.79 -1.88 -4.27
C ASP A 516 -11.18 -2.03 -3.66
N GLY A 517 -11.37 -1.54 -2.44
CA GLY A 517 -12.59 -1.68 -1.63
C GLY A 517 -13.50 -0.47 -1.66
N VAL A 518 -13.18 0.54 -2.48
CA VAL A 518 -14.05 1.69 -2.71
C VAL A 518 -15.12 1.32 -3.75
N PRO A 519 -16.42 1.36 -3.42
CA PRO A 519 -17.48 1.05 -4.36
C PRO A 519 -17.70 2.17 -5.38
N ASP A 520 -18.39 1.83 -6.47
CA ASP A 520 -18.89 2.77 -7.48
C ASP A 520 -17.75 3.59 -8.13
N ARG A 521 -16.61 2.96 -8.45
CA ARG A 521 -15.45 3.62 -9.07
C ARG A 521 -15.69 4.01 -10.52
N GLU A 522 -16.44 3.14 -11.19
CA GLU A 522 -16.91 3.23 -12.57
C GLU A 522 -18.18 4.07 -12.75
N VAL A 523 -18.85 4.46 -11.65
CA VAL A 523 -19.90 5.47 -11.66
C VAL A 523 -19.30 6.82 -12.04
N THR A 524 -19.33 7.10 -13.35
CA THR A 524 -19.21 8.45 -13.89
C THR A 524 -20.20 9.40 -13.21
N PHE A 525 -19.96 10.70 -13.28
CA PHE A 525 -20.81 11.74 -12.68
C PHE A 525 -22.13 11.97 -13.45
N VAL A 526 -22.74 10.86 -13.87
CA VAL A 526 -23.92 10.74 -14.70
C VAL A 526 -24.93 9.88 -13.94
N THR A 527 -25.93 10.51 -13.31
CA THR A 527 -26.90 9.80 -12.47
C THR A 527 -27.65 8.74 -13.28
N PRO A 528 -27.69 7.46 -12.86
CA PRO A 528 -28.42 6.43 -13.59
C PRO A 528 -29.93 6.75 -13.67
N PRO A 529 -30.61 6.45 -14.79
CA PRO A 529 -32.04 6.67 -14.97
C PRO A 529 -32.92 6.05 -13.89
N SER A 530 -33.42 6.88 -12.95
CA SER A 530 -34.62 6.51 -12.19
C SER A 530 -35.87 6.81 -13.03
N ASN A 531 -36.77 5.83 -13.19
CA ASN A 531 -38.10 6.00 -13.81
C ASN A 531 -38.11 6.62 -15.22
N GLY A 532 -37.15 6.27 -16.07
CA GLY A 532 -37.15 6.69 -17.49
C GLY A 532 -36.77 8.16 -17.74
N GLN A 533 -36.16 8.84 -16.76
CA GLN A 533 -35.45 10.09 -17.00
C GLN A 533 -34.13 9.85 -17.75
N PRO A 534 -33.62 10.83 -18.53
CA PRO A 534 -32.27 10.75 -19.08
C PRO A 534 -31.23 10.75 -17.95
N SER A 535 -30.04 10.27 -18.28
CA SER A 535 -28.91 10.18 -17.36
C SER A 535 -28.22 11.55 -17.21
N PHE A 536 -28.28 12.16 -16.03
CA PHE A 536 -27.92 13.57 -15.83
C PHE A 536 -26.44 13.78 -15.52
N ARG A 537 -25.72 14.58 -16.33
CA ARG A 537 -24.36 15.04 -15.97
C ARG A 537 -24.46 16.33 -15.17
N ALA A 538 -23.75 16.40 -14.05
CA ALA A 538 -23.56 17.66 -13.32
C ALA A 538 -22.14 18.23 -13.50
N CYS A 539 -22.02 19.54 -13.38
CA CYS A 539 -20.80 20.29 -13.63
C CYS A 539 -20.47 21.30 -12.51
N GLU A 540 -21.48 21.81 -11.80
CA GLU A 540 -21.31 22.71 -10.65
C GLU A 540 -21.21 21.95 -9.31
N ALA A 541 -21.56 20.67 -9.28
CA ALA A 541 -21.40 19.83 -8.09
C ALA A 541 -19.95 19.34 -7.94
N GLU A 542 -19.31 19.71 -6.82
CA GLU A 542 -17.93 19.32 -6.47
C GLU A 542 -17.86 17.93 -5.80
N GLN A 543 -19.02 17.39 -5.40
CA GLN A 543 -19.19 16.07 -4.78
C GLN A 543 -20.35 15.31 -5.45
N PRO A 544 -20.39 13.97 -5.39
CA PRO A 544 -21.48 13.17 -5.95
C PRO A 544 -22.86 13.64 -5.44
N LEU A 545 -23.76 13.97 -6.37
CA LEU A 545 -25.08 14.53 -6.04
C LEU A 545 -25.98 13.58 -5.22
N VAL A 546 -25.65 12.29 -5.14
CA VAL A 546 -26.40 11.28 -4.37
C VAL A 546 -25.87 11.21 -2.93
N ALA A 547 -25.95 12.32 -2.20
CA ALA A 547 -25.56 12.39 -0.79
C ALA A 547 -26.60 11.79 0.20
N THR A 548 -27.55 10.99 -0.30
CA THR A 548 -28.66 10.43 0.49
C THR A 548 -28.72 8.90 0.39
N ALA A 549 -28.05 8.26 1.35
CA ALA A 549 -27.90 6.81 1.57
C ALA A 549 -26.90 6.08 0.65
N ALA A 550 -25.93 5.41 1.31
CA ALA A 550 -24.72 4.77 0.75
C ALA A 550 -23.72 5.77 0.12
N GLY A 551 -22.48 5.74 0.61
CA GLY A 551 -21.44 6.67 0.17
C GLY A 551 -20.81 6.24 -1.14
N LEU A 552 -21.20 6.86 -2.25
CA LEU A 552 -20.49 6.77 -3.53
C LEU A 552 -19.05 7.22 -3.31
N GLY A 553 -18.11 6.27 -3.38
CA GLY A 553 -16.69 6.56 -3.25
C GLY A 553 -16.18 7.30 -4.49
N GLY A 554 -16.40 6.69 -5.66
CA GLY A 554 -15.89 7.19 -6.95
C GLY A 554 -14.37 7.17 -7.03
N GLY A 555 -13.80 7.30 -8.23
CA GLY A 555 -12.35 7.50 -8.42
C GLY A 555 -11.77 8.74 -7.69
N PRO A 556 -10.43 8.84 -7.58
CA PRO A 556 -9.76 9.97 -6.95
C PRO A 556 -10.12 11.32 -7.58
N ARG A 557 -10.13 12.38 -6.76
CA ARG A 557 -10.55 13.73 -7.15
C ARG A 557 -10.00 14.80 -6.21
N THR A 558 -10.03 16.06 -6.63
CA THR A 558 -10.09 17.19 -5.69
C THR A 558 -11.49 17.34 -5.09
N ASP A 559 -11.57 17.63 -3.80
CA ASP A 559 -12.82 17.94 -3.07
C ASP A 559 -13.26 19.40 -3.21
N GLU A 560 -12.30 20.33 -3.34
CA GLU A 560 -12.50 21.75 -3.63
C GLU A 560 -11.63 22.22 -4.83
N PRO A 561 -12.01 23.30 -5.54
CA PRO A 561 -11.18 23.89 -6.59
C PRO A 561 -9.82 24.39 -6.05
N PRO A 562 -8.69 24.17 -6.78
CA PRO A 562 -7.36 24.56 -6.34
C PRO A 562 -7.23 26.04 -5.93
N ALA A 563 -6.98 26.25 -4.64
CA ALA A 563 -6.88 27.56 -4.01
C ALA A 563 -5.51 28.20 -4.27
N ARG A 564 -5.50 29.52 -4.52
CA ARG A 564 -4.28 30.32 -4.71
C ARG A 564 -4.12 31.29 -3.54
N SER A 565 -3.08 31.08 -2.73
CA SER A 565 -2.67 31.97 -1.63
C SER A 565 -1.47 32.82 -2.04
N PHE A 566 -1.52 34.11 -1.75
CA PHE A 566 -0.48 35.10 -2.06
C PHE A 566 -0.67 36.36 -1.20
N ALA A 567 0.39 37.15 -1.00
CA ALA A 567 0.27 38.41 -0.26
C ALA A 567 -0.32 39.51 -1.16
N SER A 568 -1.35 40.21 -0.67
CA SER A 568 -1.97 41.34 -1.37
C SER A 568 -1.02 42.51 -1.63
N SER A 569 0.04 42.63 -0.82
CA SER A 569 1.15 43.57 -1.01
C SER A 569 2.08 43.22 -2.18
N GLN A 570 2.01 41.99 -2.71
CA GLN A 570 2.78 41.53 -3.86
C GLN A 570 1.93 41.48 -5.13
N LEU A 571 0.66 41.08 -5.02
CA LEU A 571 -0.30 40.99 -6.12
C LEU A 571 -1.70 41.34 -5.63
N ALA A 572 -2.39 42.25 -6.31
CA ALA A 572 -3.77 42.62 -6.00
C ALA A 572 -4.73 41.45 -6.26
N GLY A 573 -5.80 41.33 -5.47
CA GLY A 573 -6.76 40.22 -5.59
C GLY A 573 -7.38 40.12 -6.99
N ARG A 574 -7.64 41.27 -7.64
CA ARG A 574 -8.14 41.32 -9.02
C ARG A 574 -7.16 40.86 -10.08
N LYS A 575 -5.87 40.70 -9.75
CA LYS A 575 -4.77 40.27 -10.63
C LYS A 575 -4.39 38.78 -10.46
N SER A 576 -5.14 38.03 -9.66
CA SER A 576 -4.95 36.58 -9.43
C SER A 576 -5.00 35.70 -10.69
N TYR A 577 -5.71 36.13 -11.74
CA TYR A 577 -5.75 35.46 -13.06
C TYR A 577 -4.38 35.42 -13.77
N MET A 578 -3.41 36.20 -13.32
CA MET A 578 -2.03 36.21 -13.83
C MET A 578 -1.13 35.18 -13.15
N LEU A 579 -1.64 34.50 -12.11
CA LEU A 579 -0.94 33.40 -11.44
C LEU A 579 -1.24 32.06 -12.11
N PRO A 580 -0.28 31.13 -12.12
CA PRO A 580 -0.50 29.79 -12.64
C PRO A 580 -1.70 29.09 -11.99
N ALA A 581 -2.34 28.25 -12.79
CA ALA A 581 -3.50 27.46 -12.42
C ALA A 581 -3.32 26.03 -12.93
N ILE A 582 -4.10 25.10 -12.37
CA ILE A 582 -4.29 23.79 -12.99
C ILE A 582 -5.16 23.99 -14.24
N ARG A 583 -4.85 23.26 -15.30
CA ARG A 583 -5.66 23.23 -16.52
C ARG A 583 -7.13 22.95 -16.19
N GLN A 584 -7.98 23.80 -16.74
CA GLN A 584 -9.44 23.67 -16.68
C GLN A 584 -10.02 23.43 -18.08
N SER A 585 -11.18 22.79 -18.13
CA SER A 585 -12.03 22.70 -19.32
C SER A 585 -13.49 22.96 -19.00
N VAL A 586 -14.25 23.30 -20.03
CA VAL A 586 -15.71 23.34 -19.98
C VAL A 586 -16.29 21.95 -19.68
N CYS A 587 -17.02 21.83 -18.59
CA CYS A 587 -18.01 20.79 -18.38
C CYS A 587 -19.37 21.35 -18.81
N THR A 588 -20.14 20.59 -19.59
CA THR A 588 -21.53 20.91 -19.93
C THR A 588 -22.41 19.76 -19.47
N GLY A 589 -23.40 20.09 -18.65
CA GLY A 589 -24.31 19.17 -17.98
C GLY A 589 -25.72 19.78 -17.91
N ASP A 590 -26.61 19.10 -17.21
CA ASP A 590 -28.01 19.51 -17.09
C ASP A 590 -28.22 20.59 -16.01
N ASP A 591 -27.25 20.76 -15.11
CA ASP A 591 -27.16 21.89 -14.18
C ASP A 591 -26.60 23.16 -14.84
N GLY A 592 -25.86 23.03 -15.95
CA GLY A 592 -25.41 24.16 -16.76
C GLY A 592 -24.06 23.95 -17.42
N THR A 593 -23.19 24.95 -17.31
CA THR A 593 -21.86 24.92 -17.93
C THR A 593 -20.85 25.56 -16.98
N ALA A 594 -19.93 24.74 -16.47
CA ALA A 594 -18.95 25.14 -15.46
C ALA A 594 -17.52 24.88 -15.94
N LEU A 595 -16.55 25.52 -15.27
CA LEU A 595 -15.13 25.25 -15.46
C LEU A 595 -14.63 24.24 -14.43
N VAL A 596 -14.26 23.06 -14.89
CA VAL A 596 -13.77 21.97 -14.05
C VAL A 596 -12.28 21.78 -14.29
N THR A 597 -11.50 21.50 -13.24
CA THR A 597 -10.06 21.19 -13.40
C THR A 597 -9.87 19.78 -13.93
N ASP A 598 -8.71 19.48 -14.52
CA ASP A 598 -8.34 18.11 -14.89
C ASP A 598 -8.29 17.14 -13.67
N LEU A 599 -8.30 17.65 -12.42
CA LEU A 599 -8.34 16.84 -11.18
C LEU A 599 -9.75 16.71 -10.55
N ALA A 600 -10.74 17.43 -11.07
CA ALA A 600 -12.11 17.40 -10.54
C ALA A 600 -12.86 16.15 -11.01
N PHE A 601 -13.77 15.64 -10.20
CA PHE A 601 -14.57 14.45 -10.56
C PHE A 601 -15.51 14.66 -11.76
N SER A 602 -15.98 15.90 -11.95
CA SER A 602 -16.81 16.30 -13.09
C SER A 602 -16.02 16.53 -14.39
N ALA A 603 -14.69 16.28 -14.37
CA ALA A 603 -13.85 16.25 -15.56
C ALA A 603 -14.31 15.17 -16.57
N ASP A 604 -13.68 15.17 -17.74
CA ASP A 604 -13.86 14.10 -18.70
C ASP A 604 -13.24 12.78 -18.18
N PRO A 605 -13.91 11.61 -18.26
CA PRO A 605 -13.41 10.36 -17.69
C PRO A 605 -12.01 9.95 -18.15
N VAL A 606 -11.67 10.19 -19.43
CA VAL A 606 -10.32 9.91 -19.95
C VAL A 606 -9.29 10.75 -19.20
N ARG A 607 -9.61 12.02 -18.91
CA ARG A 607 -8.72 12.89 -18.15
C ARG A 607 -8.63 12.54 -16.68
N GLN A 608 -9.71 12.05 -16.06
CA GLN A 608 -9.65 11.61 -14.67
C GLN A 608 -8.66 10.45 -14.51
N VAL A 609 -8.71 9.46 -15.41
CA VAL A 609 -7.75 8.34 -15.46
C VAL A 609 -6.33 8.83 -15.82
N GLU A 610 -6.17 9.79 -16.74
CA GLU A 610 -4.85 10.39 -17.02
C GLU A 610 -4.27 11.15 -15.81
N SER A 611 -5.11 11.85 -15.06
CA SER A 611 -4.76 12.68 -13.90
C SER A 611 -4.43 11.84 -12.67
N PHE A 612 -5.08 10.70 -12.50
CA PHE A 612 -4.80 9.74 -11.44
C PHE A 612 -4.60 8.34 -12.06
N PRO A 613 -3.42 8.08 -12.65
CA PRO A 613 -3.19 6.84 -13.39
C PRO A 613 -2.65 5.70 -12.53
N ASP A 614 -2.32 5.96 -11.26
CA ASP A 614 -2.07 4.93 -10.25
C ASP A 614 -2.78 5.32 -8.95
N TRP A 615 -3.88 4.63 -8.65
CA TRP A 615 -4.68 4.89 -7.45
C TRP A 615 -4.04 4.30 -6.20
N HIS A 616 -3.25 3.22 -6.32
CA HIS A 616 -2.59 2.57 -5.18
C HIS A 616 -1.59 3.50 -4.48
N ALA A 617 -0.95 4.39 -5.25
CA ALA A 617 -0.08 5.43 -4.72
C ALA A 617 -0.84 6.45 -3.83
N LEU A 618 -2.16 6.60 -4.01
CA LEU A 618 -3.05 7.42 -3.19
C LEU A 618 -3.71 6.56 -2.10
N SER A 619 -2.96 6.08 -1.10
CA SER A 619 -3.54 5.23 -0.03
C SER A 619 -4.53 5.93 0.91
N SER A 620 -4.71 7.26 0.80
CA SER A 620 -5.55 8.07 1.68
C SER A 620 -5.64 9.53 1.20
N THR A 621 -6.57 10.30 1.78
CA THR A 621 -6.70 11.74 1.49
C THR A 621 -5.40 12.52 1.78
N GLU A 622 -5.04 13.40 0.84
CA GLU A 622 -3.74 14.10 0.87
C GLU A 622 -3.78 15.60 0.49
N ASP A 623 -3.18 16.41 1.37
CA ASP A 623 -2.81 17.82 1.26
C ASP A 623 -1.76 18.23 0.21
N TRP A 624 -2.10 18.52 -1.04
CA TRP A 624 -1.08 18.91 -2.03
C TRP A 624 -0.85 20.42 -2.10
N THR A 625 0.42 20.84 -2.05
CA THR A 625 0.83 22.24 -2.15
C THR A 625 1.96 22.43 -3.16
N PHE A 626 1.87 23.49 -3.96
CA PHE A 626 2.87 23.92 -4.92
C PHE A 626 3.33 25.33 -4.54
N THR A 627 4.48 25.44 -3.90
CA THR A 627 4.98 26.70 -3.30
C THR A 627 6.14 27.27 -4.10
N TRP A 628 6.07 28.53 -4.53
CA TRP A 628 7.18 29.18 -5.23
C TRP A 628 8.37 29.42 -4.30
N GLN A 629 9.54 28.85 -4.66
CA GLN A 629 10.71 28.78 -3.77
C GLN A 629 10.34 28.21 -2.39
N GLY A 630 9.50 27.15 -2.41
CA GLY A 630 9.12 26.37 -1.25
C GLY A 630 10.31 25.68 -0.58
N VAL A 631 10.08 25.24 0.65
CA VAL A 631 11.06 24.42 1.40
C VAL A 631 11.16 23.02 0.82
N LEU A 632 12.32 22.38 0.96
CA LEU A 632 12.58 21.01 0.48
C LEU A 632 12.29 19.93 1.55
N SER A 633 11.25 20.14 2.35
CA SER A 633 10.84 19.24 3.45
C SER A 633 9.45 19.63 3.94
N ARG A 634 8.62 18.63 4.27
CA ARG A 634 7.26 18.79 4.81
C ARG A 634 7.14 18.30 6.25
N ASP A 635 7.98 18.87 7.10
CA ASP A 635 7.92 18.65 8.54
C ASP A 635 7.32 19.84 9.28
N ALA A 636 6.61 19.57 10.36
CA ALA A 636 6.21 20.62 11.31
C ALA A 636 7.46 21.29 11.93
N VAL A 637 7.40 22.60 12.19
CA VAL A 637 8.54 23.37 12.75
C VAL A 637 8.97 22.87 14.14
N ASP A 638 8.12 22.11 14.82
CA ASP A 638 8.36 21.48 16.12
C ASP A 638 8.78 19.98 16.03
N GLY A 639 8.83 19.40 14.83
CA GLY A 639 9.19 18.00 14.60
C GLY A 639 8.11 16.98 14.99
N SER A 640 6.88 17.40 15.26
CA SER A 640 5.76 16.49 15.63
C SER A 640 5.28 15.59 14.48
N SER A 641 5.49 16.01 13.24
CA SER A 641 5.38 15.19 12.04
C SER A 641 6.67 15.27 11.24
N ALA A 642 7.36 14.13 11.09
CA ALA A 642 8.60 14.02 10.37
C ALA A 642 8.44 13.08 9.17
N VAL A 643 8.29 13.64 7.98
CA VAL A 643 8.19 12.91 6.71
C VAL A 643 9.53 12.98 5.97
N ASP A 644 10.12 14.18 5.87
CA ASP A 644 11.37 14.42 5.14
C ASP A 644 12.54 14.79 6.10
N GLY A 645 12.28 14.78 7.41
CA GLY A 645 13.18 15.31 8.43
C GLY A 645 13.14 16.84 8.52
N PRO A 646 13.58 17.40 9.65
CA PRO A 646 13.06 18.68 10.16
C PRO A 646 13.26 19.84 9.18
N GLN A 647 12.18 20.63 8.99
CA GLN A 647 12.17 21.78 8.08
C GLN A 647 13.25 22.82 8.41
N VAL A 648 13.54 22.99 9.70
CA VAL A 648 14.63 23.84 10.19
C VAL A 648 15.72 22.95 10.79
N ARG A 649 16.87 22.89 10.11
CA ARG A 649 18.04 22.08 10.48
C ARG A 649 19.09 22.94 11.17
N ALA A 650 20.15 22.31 11.68
CA ALA A 650 21.17 22.99 12.46
C ALA A 650 22.58 22.54 12.06
N GLY A 651 23.40 23.47 11.57
CA GLY A 651 24.75 23.20 11.08
C GLY A 651 25.73 24.32 11.43
N THR A 652 27.00 24.14 11.13
CA THR A 652 28.04 25.15 11.34
C THR A 652 28.43 25.81 10.03
N LEU A 653 28.63 27.13 10.03
CA LEU A 653 29.20 27.83 8.89
C LEU A 653 30.72 27.90 9.01
N ASP A 654 31.41 27.32 8.03
CA ASP A 654 32.84 27.48 7.83
C ASP A 654 33.08 28.62 6.82
N VAL A 655 33.95 29.56 7.18
CA VAL A 655 34.28 30.72 6.34
C VAL A 655 35.79 30.78 6.21
N GLY A 656 36.28 30.49 5.00
CA GLY A 656 37.70 30.36 4.71
C GLY A 656 37.99 30.32 3.22
N GLY A 657 39.24 30.56 2.83
CA GLY A 657 39.70 30.39 1.45
C GLY A 657 39.04 31.30 0.38
N GLY A 658 38.23 32.28 0.79
CA GLY A 658 37.47 33.15 -0.13
C GLY A 658 36.02 32.71 -0.38
N GLY A 659 35.48 31.77 0.41
CA GLY A 659 34.09 31.33 0.32
C GLY A 659 33.47 31.01 1.68
N ILE A 660 32.21 30.56 1.63
CA ILE A 660 31.40 30.13 2.77
C ILE A 660 30.89 28.72 2.51
N SER A 661 30.95 27.83 3.50
CA SER A 661 30.36 26.49 3.45
C SER A 661 29.48 26.25 4.67
N LEU A 662 28.34 25.59 4.46
CA LEU A 662 27.51 25.06 5.55
C LEU A 662 27.83 23.58 5.74
N VAL A 663 28.17 23.18 6.96
CA VAL A 663 28.50 21.81 7.33
C VAL A 663 27.46 21.31 8.33
N ASP A 664 26.84 20.16 8.04
CA ASP A 664 25.91 19.48 8.95
C ASP A 664 26.38 18.03 9.14
N GLY A 665 26.65 17.66 10.40
CA GLY A 665 27.16 16.34 10.78
C GLY A 665 26.16 15.20 10.56
N SER A 666 24.86 15.50 10.49
CA SER A 666 23.80 14.53 10.17
C SER A 666 23.76 14.12 8.70
N ARG A 667 24.51 14.82 7.84
CA ARG A 667 24.59 14.59 6.38
C ARG A 667 23.24 14.64 5.64
N PRO A 668 22.41 15.68 5.82
CA PRO A 668 21.03 15.68 5.34
C PRO A 668 20.88 16.07 3.87
N PHE A 669 21.88 16.67 3.22
CA PHE A 669 21.64 17.53 2.06
C PHE A 669 21.19 16.77 0.80
N CYS A 670 21.72 15.57 0.54
CA CYS A 670 21.28 14.79 -0.63
C CYS A 670 19.91 14.15 -0.37
N GLY A 671 19.67 13.66 0.85
CA GLY A 671 18.37 13.12 1.28
C GLY A 671 17.28 14.18 1.56
N ALA A 672 17.59 15.46 1.34
CA ALA A 672 16.63 16.57 1.30
C ALA A 672 16.52 17.17 -0.12
N GLY A 673 17.07 16.48 -1.14
CA GLY A 673 16.96 16.86 -2.54
C GLY A 673 17.50 18.23 -2.89
N VAL A 674 18.63 18.63 -2.27
CA VAL A 674 19.33 19.89 -2.56
C VAL A 674 20.06 19.80 -3.90
N GLU A 675 19.83 20.80 -4.75
CA GLU A 675 20.43 20.99 -6.06
C GLU A 675 21.30 22.26 -6.10
N VAL A 676 22.10 22.43 -7.15
CA VAL A 676 22.89 23.65 -7.37
C VAL A 676 21.96 24.83 -7.67
N ASN A 677 22.30 26.00 -7.14
CA ASN A 677 21.54 27.26 -7.13
C ASN A 677 20.39 27.37 -6.11
N ASP A 678 20.05 26.30 -5.40
CA ASP A 678 19.06 26.33 -4.32
C ASP A 678 19.38 27.35 -3.23
N ILE A 679 18.37 27.72 -2.45
CA ILE A 679 18.44 28.82 -1.49
C ILE A 679 18.57 28.27 -0.09
N VAL A 680 19.69 28.55 0.57
CA VAL A 680 19.87 28.34 2.00
C VAL A 680 19.56 29.65 2.71
N THR A 681 18.61 29.62 3.65
CA THR A 681 18.23 30.80 4.44
C THR A 681 18.62 30.57 5.90
N MET A 682 19.49 31.41 6.46
CA MET A 682 19.88 31.31 7.87
C MET A 682 18.80 31.95 8.75
N ARG A 683 17.91 31.12 9.30
CA ARG A 683 16.75 31.52 10.13
C ARG A 683 17.15 32.34 11.36
N GLY A 684 18.31 32.04 11.95
CA GLY A 684 18.75 32.63 13.21
C GLY A 684 17.78 32.32 14.36
N CYS A 685 17.34 33.35 15.07
CA CYS A 685 16.44 33.23 16.22
C CYS A 685 15.30 34.26 16.17
N ASP A 686 14.18 33.90 16.77
CA ASP A 686 12.99 34.73 16.95
C ASP A 686 13.11 35.51 18.27
N PRO A 687 13.24 36.85 18.24
CA PRO A 687 13.42 37.64 19.46
C PRO A 687 12.22 37.55 20.41
N THR A 688 11.02 37.17 19.93
CA THR A 688 9.84 36.98 20.79
C THR A 688 9.90 35.70 21.63
N ARG A 689 10.67 34.69 21.17
CA ARG A 689 10.96 33.44 21.89
C ARG A 689 12.26 33.50 22.71
N GLY A 690 13.03 34.59 22.54
CA GLY A 690 14.24 34.89 23.30
C GLY A 690 15.34 33.84 23.15
N ASN A 691 16.18 33.72 24.18
CA ASN A 691 17.40 32.89 24.16
C ASN A 691 17.14 31.38 24.09
N SER A 692 15.88 30.93 24.23
CA SER A 692 15.50 29.50 24.20
C SER A 692 15.84 28.78 22.89
N GLN A 693 16.06 29.53 21.81
CA GLN A 693 16.42 29.01 20.49
C GLN A 693 17.92 29.01 20.20
N CYS A 694 18.76 29.42 21.16
CA CYS A 694 20.20 29.53 21.04
C CYS A 694 20.92 28.51 21.93
N GLY A 695 22.20 28.27 21.65
CA GLY A 695 23.03 27.38 22.48
C GLY A 695 23.26 27.95 23.89
N ALA A 696 23.68 27.09 24.82
CA ALA A 696 24.04 27.52 26.17
C ALA A 696 25.14 28.60 26.13
N GLY A 697 24.94 29.71 26.86
CA GLY A 697 25.85 30.87 26.85
C GLY A 697 25.71 31.80 25.64
N GLN A 698 24.66 31.64 24.83
CA GLN A 698 24.32 32.54 23.72
C GLN A 698 23.01 33.30 23.99
N ILE A 699 22.90 34.50 23.43
CA ILE A 699 21.67 35.30 23.42
C ILE A 699 21.11 35.44 22.01
N CYS A 700 19.78 35.57 21.90
CA CYS A 700 19.15 35.94 20.65
C CYS A 700 19.28 37.45 20.45
N TYR A 701 20.23 37.87 19.62
CA TYR A 701 20.55 39.27 19.37
C TYR A 701 19.90 39.76 18.08
N LEU A 702 18.98 40.72 18.19
CA LEU A 702 18.47 41.51 17.06
C LEU A 702 19.24 42.84 17.00
N HIS A 703 19.91 43.12 15.89
CA HIS A 703 20.67 44.37 15.72
C HIS A 703 19.69 45.57 15.59
N PRO A 704 19.94 46.73 16.23
CA PRO A 704 19.03 47.88 16.17
C PRO A 704 18.69 48.38 14.76
N ASP A 705 19.66 48.37 13.85
CA ASP A 705 19.48 48.74 12.43
C ASP A 705 18.75 47.65 11.60
N SER A 706 18.38 46.51 12.20
CA SER A 706 17.76 45.40 11.47
C SER A 706 16.35 45.75 11.02
N GLN A 707 16.13 45.74 9.71
CA GLN A 707 14.78 45.79 9.12
C GLN A 707 14.15 44.39 8.95
N VAL A 708 14.90 43.31 9.23
CA VAL A 708 14.36 41.95 9.32
C VAL A 708 13.99 41.60 10.75
N SER A 709 12.92 40.82 10.94
CA SER A 709 12.37 40.44 12.24
C SER A 709 13.12 39.28 12.94
N THR A 710 14.28 38.86 12.43
CA THR A 710 15.05 37.70 12.91
C THR A 710 16.41 38.11 13.49
N GLY A 711 16.65 37.73 14.75
CA GLY A 711 17.95 37.88 15.39
C GLY A 711 18.94 36.79 14.97
N ALA A 712 20.14 36.82 15.55
CA ALA A 712 21.12 35.73 15.47
C ALA A 712 21.58 35.32 16.87
N CYS A 713 21.99 34.06 17.03
CA CYS A 713 22.55 33.57 18.28
C CYS A 713 24.02 33.97 18.40
N LEU A 714 24.31 34.90 19.32
CA LEU A 714 25.67 35.39 19.59
C LEU A 714 26.10 34.98 21.01
N PRO A 715 27.39 34.68 21.26
CA PRO A 715 27.90 34.48 22.63
C PRO A 715 27.58 35.69 23.51
N GLU A 716 26.99 35.45 24.69
CA GLU A 716 26.48 36.53 25.57
C GLU A 716 27.58 37.52 25.96
N ALA A 717 28.76 37.00 26.30
CA ALA A 717 29.93 37.79 26.70
C ALA A 717 30.50 38.68 25.56
N GLU A 718 30.22 38.36 24.30
CA GLU A 718 30.80 39.02 23.13
C GLU A 718 29.77 39.79 22.29
N ALA A 719 28.48 39.67 22.58
CA ALA A 719 27.39 40.21 21.77
C ALA A 719 27.55 41.71 21.46
N ASN A 720 28.02 42.53 22.40
CA ASN A 720 28.26 43.96 22.16
C ASN A 720 29.41 44.24 21.17
N ILE A 721 30.43 43.38 21.13
CA ILE A 721 31.58 43.49 20.21
C ILE A 721 31.16 42.97 18.83
N LEU A 722 30.49 41.80 18.81
CA LEU A 722 30.01 41.17 17.59
C LEU A 722 28.87 41.96 16.93
N ALA A 723 28.05 42.69 17.67
CA ALA A 723 27.00 43.55 17.09
C ALA A 723 27.55 44.50 16.01
N GLY A 724 28.65 45.20 16.32
CA GLY A 724 29.31 46.10 15.35
C GLY A 724 30.07 45.35 14.26
N LEU A 725 30.88 44.35 14.62
CA LEU A 725 31.70 43.59 13.67
C LEU A 725 30.86 42.79 12.66
N CYS A 726 29.70 42.31 13.09
CA CYS A 726 28.81 41.42 12.33
C CYS A 726 27.57 42.13 11.80
N ARG A 727 27.48 43.47 11.94
CA ARG A 727 26.31 44.29 11.58
C ARG A 727 25.66 43.84 10.27
N ASP A 728 26.44 43.77 9.21
CA ASP A 728 25.97 43.44 7.87
C ASP A 728 25.28 42.06 7.82
N TYR A 729 25.89 41.03 8.40
CA TYR A 729 25.27 39.70 8.52
C TYR A 729 23.99 39.76 9.37
N LEU A 730 24.03 40.49 10.49
CA LEU A 730 22.93 40.60 11.43
C LEU A 730 21.70 41.31 10.85
N ILE A 731 21.88 42.32 10.00
CA ILE A 731 20.76 43.06 9.38
C ILE A 731 20.28 42.48 8.04
N SER A 732 21.05 41.55 7.44
CA SER A 732 20.68 40.93 6.17
C SER A 732 19.58 39.86 6.29
N THR A 733 18.93 39.48 5.18
CA THR A 733 18.03 38.30 5.14
C THR A 733 18.77 36.96 5.21
N ARG A 734 20.11 36.98 5.09
CA ARG A 734 21.01 35.82 5.19
C ARG A 734 20.64 34.67 4.24
N ARG A 735 20.25 35.02 3.01
CA ARG A 735 19.94 34.07 1.93
C ARG A 735 21.15 33.89 1.02
N PHE A 736 21.57 32.65 0.83
CA PHE A 736 22.71 32.26 0.00
C PHE A 736 22.28 31.27 -1.08
N ALA A 737 22.97 31.27 -2.21
CA ALA A 737 22.77 30.26 -3.26
C ALA A 737 23.75 29.10 -3.07
N VAL A 738 23.30 27.87 -3.27
CA VAL A 738 24.15 26.67 -3.31
C VAL A 738 25.02 26.70 -4.57
N GLN A 739 26.33 26.53 -4.41
CA GLN A 739 27.29 26.40 -5.50
C GLN A 739 27.70 24.94 -5.73
N GLU A 740 27.88 24.17 -4.66
CA GLU A 740 28.08 22.72 -4.71
C GLU A 740 27.32 22.06 -3.55
N ALA A 741 26.77 20.87 -3.78
CA ALA A 741 26.08 20.08 -2.75
C ALA A 741 26.78 18.74 -2.52
N PHE A 742 27.04 18.42 -1.26
CA PHE A 742 27.54 17.14 -0.75
C PHE A 742 26.71 16.75 0.47
N ALA A 743 26.61 15.45 0.77
CA ALA A 743 25.72 14.93 1.81
C ALA A 743 25.80 15.70 3.14
N GLY A 744 27.01 16.02 3.63
CA GLY A 744 27.24 16.82 4.85
C GLY A 744 27.84 18.21 4.65
N ARG A 745 27.94 18.71 3.41
CA ARG A 745 28.49 20.06 3.13
C ARG A 745 27.84 20.72 1.93
N LEU A 746 27.38 21.96 2.08
CA LEU A 746 27.06 22.84 0.97
C LEU A 746 28.15 23.90 0.81
N ALA A 747 28.70 24.08 -0.40
CA ALA A 747 29.42 25.30 -0.74
C ALA A 747 28.39 26.37 -1.10
N LEU A 748 28.48 27.54 -0.49
CA LEU A 748 27.51 28.63 -0.63
C LEU A 748 28.15 29.85 -1.28
N ARG A 749 27.32 30.67 -1.94
CA ARG A 749 27.72 31.98 -2.50
C ARG A 749 26.67 33.05 -2.21
N GLU A 750 27.10 34.31 -2.24
CA GLU A 750 26.20 35.47 -2.12
C GLU A 750 25.15 35.48 -3.23
N ARG A 751 23.89 35.74 -2.86
CA ARG A 751 22.77 35.82 -3.79
C ARG A 751 22.49 37.28 -4.13
N LYS A 752 22.56 37.62 -5.41
CA LYS A 752 22.15 38.94 -5.94
C LYS A 752 20.63 39.08 -5.85
N SER A 753 20.15 40.25 -5.47
CA SER A 753 18.72 40.60 -5.49
C SER A 753 18.28 40.79 -6.94
N GLU A 754 17.39 39.92 -7.41
CA GLU A 754 16.84 39.92 -8.76
C GLU A 754 15.40 40.42 -8.78
N LEU A 755 15.03 41.09 -9.87
CA LEU A 755 13.64 41.41 -10.18
C LEU A 755 12.87 40.11 -10.48
N ARG A 756 11.73 39.88 -9.82
CA ARG A 756 11.02 38.59 -9.96
C ARG A 756 10.43 38.43 -11.36
N THR A 757 10.02 39.52 -11.98
CA THR A 757 9.44 39.58 -13.33
C THR A 757 10.49 39.52 -14.46
N THR A 758 11.73 39.12 -14.18
CA THR A 758 12.74 38.81 -15.21
C THR A 758 12.20 37.71 -16.14
N PRO A 759 12.24 37.86 -17.49
CA PRO A 759 11.73 36.83 -18.40
C PRO A 759 12.49 35.52 -18.25
N VAL A 760 11.84 34.37 -18.48
CA VAL A 760 12.48 33.06 -18.26
C VAL A 760 13.62 32.79 -19.24
N GLY A 761 13.55 33.35 -20.46
CA GLY A 761 14.67 33.38 -21.41
C GLY A 761 15.74 34.45 -21.13
N GLY A 762 15.63 35.15 -20.00
CA GLY A 762 16.49 36.25 -19.59
C GLY A 762 16.09 37.62 -20.14
N CYS A 763 16.70 38.66 -19.58
CA CYS A 763 16.56 40.03 -20.07
C CYS A 763 17.46 40.32 -21.29
N THR A 764 17.04 41.25 -22.13
CA THR A 764 17.78 41.69 -23.32
C THR A 764 18.43 43.06 -23.16
N SER A 765 17.89 43.92 -22.28
CA SER A 765 18.43 45.25 -22.01
C SER A 765 18.11 45.74 -20.60
N THR A 766 18.89 46.72 -20.11
CA THR A 766 18.60 47.44 -18.86
C THR A 766 17.28 48.20 -18.93
N GLU A 767 16.89 48.71 -20.11
CA GLU A 767 15.59 49.38 -20.31
C GLU A 767 14.43 48.40 -20.10
N GLN A 768 14.53 47.17 -20.63
CA GLN A 768 13.54 46.13 -20.37
C GLN A 768 13.38 45.87 -18.86
N CYS A 769 14.49 45.80 -18.10
CA CYS A 769 14.42 45.62 -16.65
C CYS A 769 13.68 46.76 -15.92
N GLN A 770 13.77 48.00 -16.39
CA GLN A 770 13.04 49.14 -15.81
C GLN A 770 11.54 49.09 -16.12
N THR A 771 11.18 48.69 -17.35
CA THR A 771 9.78 48.42 -17.72
C THR A 771 9.18 47.30 -16.89
N LEU A 772 9.93 46.21 -16.68
CA LEU A 772 9.52 45.07 -15.87
C LEU A 772 9.42 45.41 -14.38
N ALA A 773 10.28 46.29 -13.86
CA ALA A 773 10.20 46.79 -12.50
C ALA A 773 8.97 47.67 -12.28
N THR A 774 8.65 48.52 -13.27
CA THR A 774 7.42 49.31 -13.28
C THR A 774 6.18 48.42 -13.33
N PHE A 775 6.22 47.34 -14.13
CA PHE A 775 5.17 46.33 -14.14
C PHE A 775 5.04 45.61 -12.79
N GLU A 776 6.15 45.19 -12.16
CA GLU A 776 6.12 44.56 -10.83
C GLU A 776 5.50 45.47 -9.76
N ALA A 777 5.86 46.76 -9.74
CA ALA A 777 5.28 47.74 -8.81
C ALA A 777 3.76 47.91 -8.99
N ARG A 778 3.24 47.73 -10.22
CA ARG A 778 1.80 47.78 -10.53
C ARG A 778 1.05 46.50 -10.14
N LEU A 779 1.72 45.40 -9.80
CA LEU A 779 1.04 44.13 -9.50
C LEU A 779 0.19 44.23 -8.22
N SER A 780 0.61 45.00 -7.21
CA SER A 780 -0.15 45.22 -5.97
C SER A 780 -1.30 46.23 -6.07
N SER A 781 -1.48 46.87 -7.22
CA SER A 781 -2.57 47.82 -7.48
C SER A 781 -3.82 47.11 -8.02
N ASP A 782 -5.01 47.37 -7.47
CA ASP A 782 -6.29 46.91 -8.04
C ASP A 782 -6.71 47.69 -9.31
N ALA A 783 -5.95 48.73 -9.68
CA ALA A 783 -6.20 49.52 -10.88
C ALA A 783 -5.94 48.73 -12.18
N HIS A 784 -6.66 49.13 -13.21
CA HIS A 784 -6.55 48.58 -14.55
C HIS A 784 -5.15 48.88 -15.15
N PRO A 785 -4.46 47.94 -15.84
CA PRO A 785 -3.14 48.15 -16.47
C PRO A 785 -2.87 49.52 -17.17
N ILE A 786 -3.86 50.08 -17.86
CA ILE A 786 -3.80 51.42 -18.50
C ILE A 786 -4.03 52.59 -17.53
N ASP A 787 -4.89 52.41 -16.53
CA ASP A 787 -5.38 53.48 -15.64
C ASP A 787 -4.62 53.48 -14.28
N ASP A 788 -3.45 52.84 -14.26
CA ASP A 788 -2.64 52.65 -13.07
C ASP A 788 -1.72 53.86 -12.84
N THR A 789 -2.09 54.69 -11.86
CA THR A 789 -1.32 55.86 -11.42
C THR A 789 -0.17 55.53 -10.47
N THR A 790 0.11 54.24 -10.23
CA THR A 790 1.27 53.80 -9.45
C THR A 790 2.56 54.38 -10.03
N ALA A 791 3.25 55.18 -9.20
CA ALA A 791 4.53 55.79 -9.57
C ALA A 791 5.56 54.71 -9.92
N ALA A 792 6.41 55.01 -10.91
CA ALA A 792 7.53 54.12 -11.24
C ALA A 792 8.41 53.90 -10.00
N PRO A 793 8.93 52.67 -9.79
CA PRO A 793 9.77 52.38 -8.65
C PRO A 793 11.06 53.22 -8.69
N THR A 794 11.52 53.66 -7.52
CA THR A 794 12.81 54.35 -7.36
C THR A 794 14.00 53.39 -7.49
N ALA A 795 13.76 52.09 -7.30
CA ALA A 795 14.77 51.05 -7.44
C ALA A 795 15.25 50.93 -8.89
N THR A 796 16.58 50.86 -9.07
CA THR A 796 17.20 50.70 -10.39
C THR A 796 17.65 49.26 -10.62
N TYR A 797 17.61 48.81 -11.88
CA TYR A 797 18.01 47.47 -12.28
C TYR A 797 18.98 47.54 -13.47
N THR A 798 19.82 46.52 -13.62
CA THR A 798 20.68 46.32 -14.80
C THR A 798 20.53 44.88 -15.29
N CYS A 799 20.56 44.69 -16.60
CA CYS A 799 20.55 43.37 -17.20
C CYS A 799 21.96 42.77 -17.21
N GLU A 800 22.21 41.71 -16.43
CA GLU A 800 23.53 41.09 -16.26
C GLU A 800 23.49 39.59 -16.55
N ALA A 801 24.55 39.03 -17.15
CA ALA A 801 24.71 37.58 -17.23
C ALA A 801 24.85 36.98 -15.83
N ASP A 802 24.14 35.87 -15.55
CA ASP A 802 24.46 35.00 -14.42
C ASP A 802 25.33 33.83 -14.91
N PRO A 803 26.66 33.84 -14.64
CA PRO A 803 27.55 32.76 -15.07
C PRO A 803 27.25 31.41 -14.41
N TYR A 804 26.45 31.38 -13.34
CA TYR A 804 26.09 30.16 -12.60
C TYR A 804 24.73 29.57 -12.99
N ARG A 805 23.91 30.32 -13.74
CA ARG A 805 22.65 29.85 -14.35
C ARG A 805 22.65 30.17 -15.86
N PRO A 806 23.64 29.69 -16.64
CA PRO A 806 23.81 30.07 -18.04
C PRO A 806 22.63 29.70 -18.94
N THR A 807 21.83 28.70 -18.53
CA THR A 807 20.60 28.27 -19.21
C THR A 807 19.42 29.24 -19.06
N LEU A 808 19.44 30.14 -18.07
CA LEU A 808 18.39 31.14 -17.82
C LEU A 808 18.70 32.53 -18.40
N GLY A 809 19.80 32.67 -19.14
CA GLY A 809 20.21 33.93 -19.75
C GLY A 809 20.59 35.02 -18.74
N ASN A 810 20.41 36.28 -19.15
CA ASN A 810 20.70 37.44 -18.30
C ASN A 810 19.57 37.70 -17.30
N ARG A 811 19.89 38.23 -16.13
CA ARG A 811 18.95 38.54 -15.04
C ARG A 811 18.88 40.04 -14.78
N CYS A 812 17.70 40.54 -14.42
CA CYS A 812 17.53 41.93 -14.00
C CYS A 812 17.97 42.09 -12.53
N VAL A 813 19.23 42.45 -12.32
CA VAL A 813 19.84 42.60 -10.99
C VAL A 813 19.61 44.01 -10.47
N ARG A 814 19.19 44.15 -9.20
CA ARG A 814 18.99 45.45 -8.55
C ARG A 814 20.33 46.14 -8.28
N THR A 815 20.44 47.39 -8.72
CA THR A 815 21.61 48.26 -8.52
C THR A 815 21.39 49.24 -7.38
N CYS A 816 22.48 49.69 -6.76
CA CYS A 816 22.47 50.54 -5.57
C CYS A 816 23.74 51.40 -5.48
N GLN A 817 23.70 52.43 -4.63
CA GLN A 817 24.85 53.21 -4.14
C GLN A 817 25.00 53.10 -2.61
N ALA A 818 23.88 52.96 -1.88
CA ALA A 818 23.82 52.72 -0.44
C ALA A 818 22.84 51.59 -0.09
N ASP A 819 22.87 51.11 1.16
CA ASP A 819 21.98 50.03 1.63
C ASP A 819 20.49 50.40 1.52
N ASP A 820 20.13 51.68 1.68
CA ASP A 820 18.75 52.19 1.55
C ASP A 820 18.20 52.11 0.10
N ASP A 821 19.06 51.93 -0.91
CA ASP A 821 18.61 51.69 -2.30
C ASP A 821 18.14 50.23 -2.51
N CYS A 822 18.33 49.35 -1.52
CA CYS A 822 17.98 47.93 -1.57
C CYS A 822 16.61 47.64 -0.93
N ALA A 823 16.17 46.38 -0.95
CA ALA A 823 15.00 45.95 -0.18
C ALA A 823 15.38 45.79 1.30
N ALA A 824 14.40 45.85 2.21
CA ALA A 824 14.63 45.60 3.63
C ALA A 824 15.36 44.26 3.85
N GLY A 825 16.54 44.32 4.47
CA GLY A 825 17.41 43.15 4.67
C GLY A 825 18.36 42.80 3.51
N ASN A 826 18.40 43.59 2.45
CA ASN A 826 19.39 43.44 1.37
C ASN A 826 20.46 44.54 1.49
N LEU A 827 21.71 44.23 1.15
CA LEU A 827 22.86 45.11 1.35
C LEU A 827 23.53 45.52 0.04
N CYS A 828 24.01 46.76 -0.05
CA CYS A 828 24.65 47.29 -1.24
C CYS A 828 26.15 47.02 -1.28
N ARG A 829 26.60 46.01 -2.05
CA ARG A 829 28.03 45.68 -2.19
C ARG A 829 28.39 45.57 -3.67
N GLY A 830 29.51 46.18 -4.08
CA GLY A 830 29.90 46.28 -5.49
C GLY A 830 28.88 47.00 -6.38
N GLY A 831 28.03 47.87 -5.82
CA GLY A 831 26.92 48.53 -6.53
C GLY A 831 25.75 47.60 -6.88
N ARG A 832 25.63 46.44 -6.22
CA ARG A 832 24.53 45.48 -6.36
C ARG A 832 23.91 45.18 -4.99
N CYS A 833 22.61 44.98 -4.95
CA CYS A 833 21.93 44.51 -3.74
C CYS A 833 22.14 43.01 -3.57
N LEU A 834 22.59 42.58 -2.39
CA LEU A 834 22.78 41.18 -2.00
C LEU A 834 21.78 40.77 -0.91
N GLU A 835 21.21 39.58 -1.01
CA GLU A 835 20.27 39.03 0.00
C GLU A 835 20.99 38.51 1.26
N GLY A 836 22.28 38.19 1.14
CA GLY A 836 23.17 37.78 2.22
C GLY A 836 24.62 38.06 1.84
N VAL A 837 25.43 38.44 2.82
CA VAL A 837 26.87 38.72 2.66
C VAL A 837 27.71 37.64 3.34
N VAL A 838 28.94 37.40 2.85
CA VAL A 838 29.89 36.52 3.55
C VAL A 838 30.29 37.15 4.90
N PRO A 839 29.97 36.52 6.04
CA PRO A 839 30.29 37.07 7.35
C PRO A 839 31.75 36.84 7.74
N SER A 840 32.28 37.59 8.72
CA SER A 840 33.52 37.19 9.40
C SER A 840 33.32 35.84 10.11
N PRO A 841 34.33 34.94 10.18
CA PRO A 841 34.20 33.66 10.90
C PRO A 841 33.71 33.83 12.35
N SER A 842 34.12 34.91 13.02
CA SER A 842 33.67 35.26 14.38
C SER A 842 32.17 35.47 14.53
N CYS A 843 31.47 35.82 13.45
CA CYS A 843 30.04 36.11 13.43
C CYS A 843 29.17 34.85 13.33
N VAL A 844 29.77 33.72 12.92
CA VAL A 844 29.06 32.46 12.64
C VAL A 844 29.72 31.24 13.29
N ALA A 845 30.61 31.46 14.26
CA ALA A 845 31.30 30.42 15.01
C ALA A 845 30.37 29.51 15.85
N GLY A 846 29.10 29.90 16.05
CA GLY A 846 28.07 29.09 16.70
C GLY A 846 27.22 28.28 15.72
N LEU A 847 26.47 27.31 16.25
CA LEU A 847 25.47 26.55 15.51
C LEU A 847 24.43 27.48 14.86
N GLN A 848 24.23 27.35 13.55
CA GLN A 848 23.29 28.13 12.74
C GLN A 848 22.06 27.30 12.41
N ARG A 849 20.88 27.87 12.61
CA ARG A 849 19.60 27.30 12.19
C ARG A 849 19.29 27.73 10.76
N TYR A 850 18.92 26.79 9.90
CA TYR A 850 18.70 27.05 8.48
C TYR A 850 17.51 26.28 7.90
N ASP A 851 16.89 26.81 6.84
CA ASP A 851 15.98 26.10 5.96
C ASP A 851 16.50 26.06 4.51
N LEU A 852 16.18 24.97 3.81
CA LEU A 852 16.58 24.67 2.43
C LEU A 852 15.37 24.87 1.51
N ARG A 853 15.55 25.57 0.39
CA ARG A 853 14.47 25.91 -0.55
C ARG A 853 14.91 25.74 -2.00
N ALA A 854 13.97 25.35 -2.87
CA ALA A 854 14.24 25.35 -4.30
C ALA A 854 14.50 26.78 -4.81
N ALA A 855 15.40 26.92 -5.78
CA ALA A 855 15.49 28.11 -6.60
C ALA A 855 14.68 27.97 -7.90
N ASP A 856 14.06 29.07 -8.32
CA ASP A 856 13.41 29.25 -9.63
C ASP A 856 12.39 28.15 -10.06
N ALA A 857 11.79 27.46 -9.08
CA ALA A 857 10.77 26.43 -9.26
C ALA A 857 9.62 26.54 -8.21
N LEU A 858 8.45 26.01 -8.56
CA LEU A 858 7.45 25.60 -7.57
C LEU A 858 7.90 24.28 -6.94
N VAL A 859 7.78 24.16 -5.62
CA VAL A 859 7.99 22.89 -4.90
C VAL A 859 6.64 22.25 -4.64
N ALA A 860 6.46 21.05 -5.20
CA ALA A 860 5.31 20.18 -5.02
C ALA A 860 5.54 19.29 -3.79
N ILE A 861 4.66 19.41 -2.79
CA ILE A 861 4.78 18.75 -1.50
C ILE A 861 3.42 18.24 -1.04
N GLY A 862 3.36 16.98 -0.60
CA GLY A 862 2.12 16.27 -0.26
C GLY A 862 1.94 15.94 1.23
N SER A 863 0.71 16.12 1.71
CA SER A 863 0.01 15.69 2.94
C SER A 863 0.56 14.47 3.72
N ARG A 864 1.16 13.52 3.02
CA ARG A 864 1.70 12.25 3.56
C ARG A 864 3.00 11.85 2.84
N THR A 865 3.06 12.11 1.54
CA THR A 865 4.15 11.78 0.60
C THR A 865 5.41 12.60 0.80
N GLY A 866 5.32 13.82 1.35
CA GLY A 866 6.49 14.67 1.58
C GLY A 866 7.02 15.36 0.32
N TYR A 867 8.33 15.55 0.23
CA TYR A 867 9.03 16.15 -0.92
C TYR A 867 9.77 15.10 -1.73
N LEU A 868 9.18 14.66 -2.85
CA LEU A 868 9.77 13.65 -3.73
C LEU A 868 10.99 14.20 -4.49
N HIS A 869 12.10 13.45 -4.49
CA HIS A 869 13.26 13.76 -5.32
C HIS A 869 14.09 12.51 -5.68
N PRO A 870 14.88 12.56 -6.77
CA PRO A 870 15.75 11.46 -7.19
C PRO A 870 17.22 11.72 -6.81
N ILE A 871 17.48 12.63 -5.87
CA ILE A 871 18.85 13.01 -5.47
C ILE A 871 19.42 12.02 -4.44
N VAL A 872 20.61 11.51 -4.70
CA VAL A 872 21.36 10.58 -3.84
C VAL A 872 22.79 11.08 -3.63
N ALA A 873 23.48 10.51 -2.63
CA ALA A 873 24.90 10.76 -2.42
C ALA A 873 25.75 9.82 -3.31
N ALA A 874 26.54 10.40 -4.22
CA ALA A 874 27.55 9.69 -4.98
C ALA A 874 28.68 9.15 -4.06
N PRO A 875 29.56 8.23 -4.54
CA PRO A 875 30.67 7.71 -3.73
C PRO A 875 31.68 8.76 -3.24
N ASP A 876 31.79 9.93 -3.90
CA ASP A 876 32.59 11.08 -3.44
C ASP A 876 31.83 11.99 -2.45
N GLY A 877 30.60 11.62 -2.11
CA GLY A 877 29.69 12.35 -1.24
C GLY A 877 28.93 13.48 -1.91
N ARG A 878 29.11 13.76 -3.21
CA ARG A 878 28.32 14.78 -3.93
C ARG A 878 26.86 14.38 -4.06
N CYS A 879 25.97 15.36 -4.00
CA CYS A 879 24.56 15.14 -4.32
C CYS A 879 24.39 15.11 -5.85
N VAL A 880 23.89 14.01 -6.38
CA VAL A 880 23.67 13.77 -7.81
C VAL A 880 22.27 13.22 -8.03
N LYS A 881 21.69 13.45 -9.21
CA LYS A 881 20.49 12.73 -9.62
C LYS A 881 20.84 11.27 -9.89
N ASP A 882 20.15 10.37 -9.20
CA ASP A 882 20.21 8.93 -9.43
C ASP A 882 19.71 8.62 -10.86
N PRO A 883 20.51 7.97 -11.72
CA PRO A 883 20.09 7.58 -13.06
C PRO A 883 19.14 6.37 -13.07
N THR A 884 19.00 5.65 -11.95
CA THR A 884 18.14 4.47 -11.80
C THR A 884 16.80 4.79 -11.12
N ALA A 885 16.70 5.92 -10.42
CA ALA A 885 15.48 6.34 -9.76
C ALA A 885 14.34 6.60 -10.76
N SER A 886 13.11 6.22 -10.38
CA SER A 886 11.91 6.45 -11.19
C SER A 886 11.76 7.94 -11.56
N PRO A 887 11.45 8.25 -12.83
CA PRO A 887 11.27 9.64 -13.28
C PRO A 887 10.07 10.34 -12.62
N LEU A 888 9.21 9.61 -11.90
CA LEU A 888 8.09 10.14 -11.12
C LEU A 888 8.51 10.69 -9.74
N LEU A 889 9.73 10.40 -9.26
CA LEU A 889 10.26 10.94 -8.00
C LEU A 889 10.71 12.39 -8.18
N VAL A 890 9.74 13.28 -8.42
CA VAL A 890 9.95 14.69 -8.73
C VAL A 890 8.99 15.55 -7.91
N GLY A 891 9.55 16.50 -7.16
CA GLY A 891 8.83 17.49 -6.36
C GLY A 891 9.07 18.93 -6.83
N ARG A 892 9.60 19.14 -8.06
CA ARG A 892 9.90 20.46 -8.61
C ARG A 892 9.18 20.69 -9.92
N VAL A 893 8.51 21.82 -10.07
CA VAL A 893 7.98 22.33 -11.35
C VAL A 893 8.76 23.60 -11.73
N PRO A 894 9.70 23.53 -12.69
CA PRO A 894 10.46 24.70 -13.13
C PRO A 894 9.61 25.58 -14.05
N LEU A 895 9.98 26.86 -14.18
CA LEU A 895 9.34 27.79 -15.12
C LEU A 895 9.53 27.41 -16.60
N THR A 896 10.55 26.61 -16.91
CA THR A 896 10.80 26.04 -18.24
C THR A 896 11.15 24.57 -18.09
N ALA A 897 10.44 23.73 -18.85
CA ALA A 897 10.69 22.30 -18.95
C ALA A 897 10.90 21.91 -20.43
N PRO A 898 11.68 20.86 -20.73
CA PRO A 898 11.85 20.37 -22.11
C PRO A 898 10.50 19.89 -22.69
N PRO A 899 10.32 19.84 -24.02
CA PRO A 899 9.10 19.32 -24.63
C PRO A 899 8.80 17.86 -24.22
N CYS A 900 7.52 17.52 -24.05
CA CYS A 900 7.11 16.15 -23.74
C CYS A 900 7.40 15.21 -24.92
N ALA A 901 7.85 13.98 -24.62
CA ALA A 901 8.17 12.98 -25.63
C ALA A 901 6.91 12.23 -26.11
N GLY A 902 6.18 12.85 -27.04
CA GLY A 902 4.98 12.26 -27.65
C GLY A 902 3.68 12.56 -26.89
N PRO A 903 2.50 12.27 -27.50
CA PRO A 903 1.20 12.59 -26.94
C PRO A 903 0.65 11.53 -25.98
N SER A 904 1.21 10.31 -25.94
CA SER A 904 0.74 9.22 -25.07
C SER A 904 1.53 9.17 -23.76
N GLY A 905 0.84 8.98 -22.64
CA GLY A 905 1.43 8.85 -21.30
C GLY A 905 2.29 7.60 -21.06
N THR A 906 2.51 6.79 -22.10
CA THR A 906 3.23 5.50 -22.12
C THR A 906 4.69 5.62 -22.57
N ALA A 907 5.12 6.77 -23.09
CA ALA A 907 6.52 7.02 -23.39
C ALA A 907 7.25 7.59 -22.17
N LEU A 908 8.51 7.20 -21.95
CA LEU A 908 9.42 7.81 -20.97
C LEU A 908 9.76 9.25 -21.37
N SER A 909 8.80 10.14 -21.15
CA SER A 909 8.94 11.57 -21.33
C SER A 909 9.84 12.16 -20.24
N PRO A 910 10.58 13.25 -20.52
CA PRO A 910 11.08 14.10 -19.46
C PRO A 910 9.96 14.48 -18.49
N ASN A 911 10.29 14.57 -17.21
CA ASN A 911 9.37 14.99 -16.17
C ASN A 911 10.06 16.00 -15.23
N PRO A 912 9.54 17.23 -15.10
CA PRO A 912 8.39 17.79 -15.83
C PRO A 912 8.70 18.02 -17.32
N CYS A 913 7.67 18.24 -18.13
CA CYS A 913 7.81 18.60 -19.55
C CYS A 913 6.78 19.62 -20.03
N THR A 914 7.02 20.29 -21.14
CA THR A 914 6.08 21.22 -21.78
C THR A 914 5.25 20.56 -22.87
N GLU A 915 3.94 20.81 -22.83
CA GLU A 915 2.97 20.41 -23.87
C GLU A 915 2.03 21.57 -24.23
N THR A 916 1.31 21.44 -25.34
CA THR A 916 0.28 22.41 -25.76
C THR A 916 -1.09 21.84 -25.44
N VAL A 917 -1.93 22.62 -24.75
CA VAL A 917 -3.23 22.18 -24.25
C VAL A 917 -4.32 23.20 -24.57
N GLU A 918 -5.54 22.73 -24.76
CA GLU A 918 -6.73 23.57 -24.65
C GLU A 918 -7.06 23.80 -23.17
N HIS A 919 -7.20 25.07 -22.79
CA HIS A 919 -7.57 25.52 -21.45
C HIS A 919 -8.74 26.49 -21.54
N SER A 920 -9.77 26.24 -20.74
CA SER A 920 -10.94 27.10 -20.58
C SER A 920 -10.82 27.95 -19.31
N GLU A 921 -11.05 29.26 -19.42
CA GLU A 921 -11.00 30.21 -18.28
C GLU A 921 -12.18 31.21 -18.33
N GLU A 922 -12.47 31.85 -17.20
CA GLU A 922 -13.38 32.99 -17.14
C GLU A 922 -12.66 34.27 -17.58
N VAL A 923 -13.06 34.80 -18.73
CA VAL A 923 -12.54 36.05 -19.27
C VAL A 923 -13.58 37.16 -19.08
N PRO A 924 -13.23 38.35 -18.58
CA PRO A 924 -14.16 39.46 -18.52
C PRO A 924 -14.63 39.83 -19.94
N ASP A 925 -15.93 40.02 -20.12
CA ASP A 925 -16.48 40.42 -21.42
C ASP A 925 -16.37 41.94 -21.57
N TYR A 926 -15.54 42.40 -22.51
CA TYR A 926 -15.24 43.81 -22.74
C TYR A 926 -15.88 44.32 -24.03
N VAL A 927 -16.40 45.56 -24.01
CA VAL A 927 -16.86 46.24 -25.23
C VAL A 927 -15.64 46.50 -26.12
N ALA A 928 -15.65 45.93 -27.33
CA ALA A 928 -14.52 45.90 -28.26
C ALA A 928 -13.82 47.27 -28.41
N GLY A 929 -12.49 47.28 -28.20
CA GLY A 929 -11.67 48.49 -28.25
C GLY A 929 -11.72 49.36 -26.98
N THR A 930 -12.33 48.88 -25.90
CA THR A 930 -12.39 49.55 -24.60
C THR A 930 -12.26 48.53 -23.46
N CYS A 931 -11.93 48.98 -22.25
CA CYS A 931 -11.96 48.13 -21.05
C CYS A 931 -13.21 48.37 -20.19
N THR A 932 -14.27 48.85 -20.83
CA THR A 932 -15.62 48.88 -20.25
C THR A 932 -16.20 47.47 -20.36
N LEU A 933 -16.64 46.91 -19.24
CA LEU A 933 -17.32 45.61 -19.23
C LEU A 933 -18.63 45.70 -20.04
N ALA A 934 -18.79 44.81 -21.02
CA ALA A 934 -20.03 44.60 -21.77
C ALA A 934 -21.07 43.83 -20.94
N SER A 935 -20.60 42.96 -20.05
CA SER A 935 -21.39 42.18 -19.09
C SER A 935 -20.74 42.22 -17.70
N ALA A 936 -21.56 42.22 -16.65
CA ALA A 936 -21.06 42.06 -15.28
C ALA A 936 -20.63 40.60 -14.98
N THR A 937 -21.20 39.64 -15.69
CA THR A 937 -20.82 38.22 -15.62
C THR A 937 -19.69 37.97 -16.63
N PRO A 938 -18.57 37.33 -16.23
CA PRO A 938 -17.53 36.91 -17.16
C PRO A 938 -18.08 35.88 -18.15
N ARG A 939 -17.40 35.72 -19.29
CA ARG A 939 -17.71 34.66 -20.26
C ARG A 939 -16.65 33.57 -20.19
N VAL A 940 -17.08 32.32 -20.36
CA VAL A 940 -16.15 31.21 -20.57
C VAL A 940 -15.49 31.37 -21.94
N ALA A 941 -14.17 31.31 -21.98
CA ALA A 941 -13.39 31.25 -23.22
C ALA A 941 -12.38 30.11 -23.15
N THR A 942 -12.25 29.37 -24.26
CA THR A 942 -11.22 28.33 -24.43
C THR A 942 -10.10 28.87 -25.31
N ARG A 943 -8.85 28.63 -24.91
CA ARG A 943 -7.65 28.96 -25.69
C ARG A 943 -6.64 27.82 -25.67
N THR A 944 -5.92 27.70 -26.77
CA THR A 944 -4.67 26.94 -26.84
C THR A 944 -3.59 27.66 -26.03
N THR A 945 -2.88 26.94 -25.15
CA THR A 945 -1.78 27.48 -24.34
C THR A 945 -0.69 26.44 -24.12
N THR A 946 0.53 26.89 -23.81
CA THR A 946 1.55 26.01 -23.23
C THR A 946 1.19 25.68 -21.78
N ALA A 947 1.37 24.42 -21.41
CA ALA A 947 1.34 23.94 -20.03
C ALA A 947 2.66 23.22 -19.72
N VAL A 948 3.04 23.19 -18.44
CA VAL A 948 4.00 22.21 -17.93
C VAL A 948 3.22 21.05 -17.33
N ARG A 949 3.43 19.85 -17.87
CA ARG A 949 2.98 18.60 -17.29
C ARG A 949 3.97 18.18 -16.20
N PHE A 950 3.45 17.99 -15.00
CA PHE A 950 4.11 17.45 -13.83
C PHE A 950 3.48 16.10 -13.52
N ASP A 951 4.28 15.05 -13.59
CA ASP A 951 3.87 13.69 -13.24
C ASP A 951 4.54 13.31 -11.90
N ASN A 952 3.81 12.71 -10.96
CA ASN A 952 4.37 12.06 -9.78
C ASN A 952 3.71 10.68 -9.59
N PRO A 953 4.04 9.88 -8.55
CA PRO A 953 3.51 8.53 -8.40
C PRO A 953 1.98 8.50 -8.21
N LEU A 954 1.41 9.59 -7.70
CA LEU A 954 0.00 9.71 -7.33
C LEU A 954 -0.85 10.37 -8.42
N MET A 955 -0.31 11.41 -9.07
CA MET A 955 -1.08 12.26 -9.97
C MET A 955 -0.26 12.87 -11.12
N ARG A 956 -1.00 13.32 -12.14
CA ARG A 956 -0.55 14.13 -13.27
C ARG A 956 -1.26 15.48 -13.22
N VAL A 957 -0.48 16.55 -13.17
CA VAL A 957 -0.99 17.93 -13.14
C VAL A 957 -0.48 18.69 -14.36
N ARG A 958 -1.38 19.37 -15.07
CA ARG A 958 -1.03 20.28 -16.18
C ARG A 958 -1.13 21.72 -15.69
N MET A 959 0.00 22.38 -15.49
CA MET A 959 0.07 23.76 -15.02
C MET A 959 0.12 24.73 -16.20
N VAL A 960 -0.88 25.61 -16.27
CA VAL A 960 -0.94 26.72 -17.23
C VAL A 960 -0.49 28.02 -16.55
N ASP A 961 -0.11 29.02 -17.35
CA ASP A 961 0.21 30.38 -16.90
C ASP A 961 1.33 30.52 -15.86
N LEU A 962 2.33 29.62 -15.89
CA LEU A 962 3.60 29.78 -15.16
C LEU A 962 4.34 31.08 -15.55
N THR A 963 4.06 31.60 -16.76
CA THR A 963 4.48 32.91 -17.24
C THR A 963 3.31 33.65 -17.85
N TYR A 964 3.31 34.99 -17.69
CA TYR A 964 2.27 35.87 -18.19
C TYR A 964 2.87 36.90 -19.17
N PRO A 965 2.30 37.14 -20.37
CA PRO A 965 2.89 38.08 -21.35
C PRO A 965 2.68 39.58 -21.03
N GLY A 966 1.93 39.88 -19.96
CA GLY A 966 1.42 41.23 -19.67
C GLY A 966 0.12 41.52 -20.43
N ASP A 967 -0.61 42.56 -20.01
CA ASP A 967 -1.76 43.09 -20.73
C ASP A 967 -1.35 44.30 -21.58
N ALA A 968 -1.96 44.47 -22.76
CA ALA A 968 -1.74 45.65 -23.61
C ALA A 968 -2.74 46.76 -23.29
N MET A 969 -4.03 46.41 -23.21
CA MET A 969 -5.13 47.34 -23.08
C MET A 969 -6.04 46.97 -21.91
N CYS A 970 -6.54 45.73 -21.87
CA CYS A 970 -7.56 45.25 -20.94
C CYS A 970 -7.09 44.04 -20.11
N ARG A 971 -7.61 43.88 -18.88
CA ARG A 971 -7.22 42.81 -17.94
C ARG A 971 -7.48 41.45 -18.59
N GLY A 972 -6.46 40.60 -18.66
CA GLY A 972 -6.59 39.28 -19.25
C GLY A 972 -6.51 39.26 -20.78
N ASP A 973 -6.20 40.39 -21.44
CA ASP A 973 -6.00 40.41 -22.89
C ASP A 973 -4.69 39.74 -23.33
N ARG A 974 -3.75 39.55 -22.39
CA ARG A 974 -2.50 38.80 -22.58
C ARG A 974 -1.64 39.33 -23.74
N ALA A 975 -1.79 40.60 -24.12
CA ALA A 975 -1.15 41.19 -25.31
C ALA A 975 0.02 42.15 -25.01
N GLY A 976 0.43 42.30 -23.74
CA GLY A 976 1.36 43.35 -23.28
C GLY A 976 2.80 43.27 -23.79
N GLY A 977 3.19 42.18 -24.45
CA GLY A 977 4.48 42.06 -25.14
C GLY A 977 5.72 42.05 -24.23
N LEU A 978 5.56 41.81 -22.93
CA LEU A 978 6.66 41.83 -21.95
C LEU A 978 7.59 40.60 -22.02
N GLY A 979 7.23 39.62 -22.85
CA GLY A 979 7.86 38.29 -22.93
C GLY A 979 7.26 37.31 -21.92
N ALA A 980 7.82 36.10 -21.85
CA ALA A 980 7.40 35.10 -20.87
C ALA A 980 7.94 35.46 -19.47
N ILE A 981 7.22 36.30 -18.73
CA ILE A 981 7.62 36.76 -17.39
C ILE A 981 6.85 36.01 -16.29
N PRO A 982 7.52 35.52 -15.23
CA PRO A 982 6.83 34.90 -14.11
C PRO A 982 6.26 35.98 -13.18
N VAL A 983 5.00 35.81 -12.77
CA VAL A 983 4.30 36.70 -11.82
C VAL A 983 4.42 36.18 -10.37
N LEU A 984 5.13 35.06 -10.20
CA LEU A 984 5.34 34.36 -8.94
C LEU A 984 6.17 35.16 -7.95
N SER A 985 5.84 35.03 -6.66
CA SER A 985 6.49 35.71 -5.55
C SER A 985 6.66 34.76 -4.36
N THR A 986 7.68 34.96 -3.54
CA THR A 986 7.99 34.06 -2.41
C THR A 986 6.83 34.04 -1.43
N GLY A 987 6.32 32.84 -1.13
CA GLY A 987 5.12 32.65 -0.31
C GLY A 987 3.82 32.49 -1.11
N MET A 988 3.86 32.59 -2.44
CA MET A 988 2.76 32.13 -3.30
C MET A 988 2.64 30.61 -3.20
N VAL A 989 1.41 30.14 -2.93
CA VAL A 989 1.04 28.72 -2.86
C VAL A 989 -0.19 28.47 -3.74
N LEU A 990 -0.12 27.43 -4.58
CA LEU A 990 -1.29 26.77 -5.16
C LEU A 990 -1.53 25.49 -4.35
N GLY A 991 -2.70 25.34 -3.73
CA GLY A 991 -3.01 24.21 -2.85
C GLY A 991 -4.37 23.57 -3.16
N PHE A 992 -4.47 22.26 -2.98
CA PHE A 992 -5.69 21.48 -3.12
C PHE A 992 -5.58 20.19 -2.32
N ARG A 993 -6.71 19.58 -2.00
CA ARG A 993 -6.80 18.33 -1.26
C ARG A 993 -7.32 17.25 -2.21
N VAL A 994 -6.68 16.09 -2.20
CA VAL A 994 -7.06 14.94 -3.04
C VAL A 994 -7.73 13.91 -2.16
N GLU A 995 -8.96 13.52 -2.49
CA GLU A 995 -9.78 12.54 -1.77
C GLU A 995 -10.09 11.30 -2.63
N SER A 996 -10.69 10.30 -1.99
CA SER A 996 -11.07 9.00 -2.58
C SER A 996 -9.91 8.26 -3.25
N GLY A 997 -8.80 8.15 -2.52
CA GLY A 997 -7.68 7.28 -2.90
C GLY A 997 -8.03 5.78 -2.91
N PHE A 998 -7.05 4.92 -3.18
CA PHE A 998 -7.18 3.47 -3.07
C PHE A 998 -7.33 3.04 -1.60
N LEU A 999 -8.22 2.08 -1.36
CA LEU A 999 -8.41 1.44 -0.06
C LEU A 999 -8.40 -0.06 -0.29
N SER A 1000 -7.42 -0.80 0.24
CA SER A 1000 -7.41 -2.26 0.12
C SER A 1000 -8.70 -2.86 0.63
N VAL A 1001 -9.29 -3.79 -0.13
CA VAL A 1001 -10.32 -4.68 0.38
C VAL A 1001 -9.77 -5.45 1.58
N VAL A 1002 -10.45 -5.35 2.72
CA VAL A 1002 -10.16 -6.11 3.94
C VAL A 1002 -11.18 -7.25 4.08
N ALA A 1003 -10.68 -8.47 4.13
CA ALA A 1003 -11.41 -9.66 4.51
C ALA A 1003 -11.33 -9.87 6.04
N GLY A 1004 -12.40 -10.40 6.64
CA GLY A 1004 -12.40 -10.76 8.08
C GLY A 1004 -12.99 -9.70 9.02
N GLY A 1005 -13.29 -8.48 8.53
CA GLY A 1005 -13.92 -7.43 9.34
C GLY A 1005 -13.02 -6.85 10.44
N GLU A 1006 -13.64 -6.17 11.42
CA GLU A 1006 -12.93 -5.62 12.58
C GLU A 1006 -12.68 -6.69 13.65
N GLY A 1007 -11.53 -6.61 14.31
CA GLY A 1007 -11.23 -7.39 15.52
C GLY A 1007 -10.18 -8.49 15.36
N VAL A 1008 -9.57 -8.69 14.18
CA VAL A 1008 -8.32 -9.45 14.07
C VAL A 1008 -7.17 -8.58 14.58
N VAL A 1009 -6.31 -9.14 15.43
CA VAL A 1009 -5.27 -8.38 16.16
C VAL A 1009 -3.87 -8.79 15.73
N GLN A 1010 -3.58 -10.09 15.68
CA GLN A 1010 -2.26 -10.62 15.39
C GLN A 1010 -2.38 -11.91 14.55
N PRO A 1011 -2.74 -11.80 13.26
CA PRO A 1011 -2.90 -12.95 12.39
C PRO A 1011 -1.56 -13.68 12.27
N ALA A 1012 -1.57 -14.96 12.58
CA ALA A 1012 -0.41 -15.85 12.52
C ALA A 1012 -0.39 -16.66 11.21
N ASN A 1013 -1.56 -17.04 10.70
CA ASN A 1013 -1.70 -17.77 9.44
C ASN A 1013 -3.04 -17.48 8.75
N VAL A 1014 -3.14 -17.77 7.46
CA VAL A 1014 -4.39 -17.84 6.71
C VAL A 1014 -4.43 -19.17 5.97
N VAL A 1015 -5.47 -19.97 6.20
CA VAL A 1015 -5.56 -21.36 5.72
C VAL A 1015 -6.74 -21.52 4.77
N ARG A 1016 -6.55 -22.30 3.70
CA ARG A 1016 -7.62 -22.66 2.77
C ARG A 1016 -8.58 -23.66 3.43
N GLY A 1017 -9.85 -23.29 3.47
CA GLY A 1017 -10.93 -24.19 3.82
C GLY A 1017 -11.19 -25.23 2.71
N PRO A 1018 -11.61 -26.46 3.06
CA PRO A 1018 -11.95 -27.50 2.09
C PRO A 1018 -13.25 -27.25 1.30
N ASP A 1019 -13.98 -26.20 1.64
CA ASP A 1019 -15.09 -25.59 0.89
C ASP A 1019 -14.63 -24.34 0.10
N GLU A 1020 -13.32 -24.17 -0.08
CA GLU A 1020 -12.67 -23.01 -0.70
C GLU A 1020 -12.87 -21.68 0.05
N SER A 1021 -13.51 -21.71 1.22
CA SER A 1021 -13.53 -20.59 2.18
C SER A 1021 -12.15 -20.31 2.74
N VAL A 1022 -11.98 -19.16 3.40
CA VAL A 1022 -10.67 -18.73 3.90
C VAL A 1022 -10.73 -18.55 5.41
N TRP A 1023 -9.76 -19.14 6.11
CA TRP A 1023 -9.69 -19.14 7.57
C TRP A 1023 -8.51 -18.34 8.07
N ILE A 1024 -8.78 -17.24 8.77
CA ILE A 1024 -7.76 -16.43 9.42
C ILE A 1024 -7.52 -17.01 10.82
N VAL A 1025 -6.27 -17.37 11.11
CA VAL A 1025 -5.82 -17.84 12.41
C VAL A 1025 -5.17 -16.66 13.15
N ASP A 1026 -5.86 -16.10 14.13
CA ASP A 1026 -5.38 -14.97 14.93
C ASP A 1026 -4.76 -15.47 16.23
N ALA A 1027 -3.46 -15.22 16.42
CA ALA A 1027 -2.77 -15.60 17.64
C ALA A 1027 -3.30 -14.84 18.87
N GLY A 1028 -3.78 -13.60 18.69
CA GLY A 1028 -4.42 -12.77 19.72
C GLY A 1028 -3.75 -12.78 21.10
N ASP A 1029 -2.87 -11.82 21.38
CA ASP A 1029 -2.29 -11.64 22.72
C ASP A 1029 -2.07 -10.17 23.07
N ILE A 1030 -3.17 -9.40 23.07
CA ILE A 1030 -3.19 -8.05 23.63
C ILE A 1030 -3.86 -8.07 25.02
N ASP A 1031 -3.05 -7.79 26.04
CA ASP A 1031 -3.54 -7.42 27.36
C ASP A 1031 -4.22 -6.03 27.31
N ASP A 1032 -5.55 -6.01 27.47
CA ASP A 1032 -6.43 -4.92 27.93
C ASP A 1032 -5.78 -3.51 27.98
N PHE A 1033 -5.56 -2.87 26.81
CA PHE A 1033 -4.97 -1.52 26.75
C PHE A 1033 -5.91 -0.45 27.33
N ASP A 1034 -7.22 -0.66 27.21
CA ASP A 1034 -8.24 0.03 28.00
C ASP A 1034 -9.37 -0.93 28.35
N SER A 1035 -10.09 -0.67 29.44
CA SER A 1035 -11.19 -1.52 29.93
C SER A 1035 -12.46 -1.50 29.06
N SER A 1036 -12.34 -1.09 27.80
CA SER A 1036 -13.38 -1.07 26.77
C SER A 1036 -13.02 -1.93 25.55
N THR A 1037 -11.76 -2.32 25.38
CA THR A 1037 -11.33 -3.28 24.36
C THR A 1037 -11.31 -4.69 24.96
N PRO A 1038 -12.26 -5.58 24.62
CA PRO A 1038 -12.29 -6.92 25.20
C PRO A 1038 -10.97 -7.64 24.91
N ASN A 1039 -10.43 -8.34 25.92
CA ASN A 1039 -9.18 -9.10 25.78
C ASN A 1039 -9.36 -10.20 24.71
N LEU A 1040 -8.80 -9.96 23.52
CA LEU A 1040 -8.82 -10.87 22.37
C LEU A 1040 -7.63 -11.81 22.48
N ARG A 1041 -7.73 -12.77 23.40
CA ARG A 1041 -6.99 -14.03 23.28
C ARG A 1041 -7.40 -14.73 22.00
N GLY A 1042 -6.45 -15.41 21.36
CA GLY A 1042 -6.55 -15.95 20.00
C GLY A 1042 -7.90 -16.53 19.58
N GLN A 1043 -8.21 -16.39 18.29
CA GLN A 1043 -9.50 -16.67 17.68
C GLN A 1043 -9.32 -17.23 16.26
N LEU A 1044 -10.36 -17.87 15.73
CA LEU A 1044 -10.43 -18.27 14.33
C LEU A 1044 -11.55 -17.47 13.64
N LEU A 1045 -11.30 -17.00 12.43
CA LEU A 1045 -12.33 -16.30 11.63
C LEU A 1045 -12.48 -17.00 10.28
N ARG A 1046 -13.68 -17.50 9.99
CA ARG A 1046 -14.02 -17.96 8.63
C ARG A 1046 -14.55 -16.79 7.82
N VAL A 1047 -13.92 -16.52 6.69
CA VAL A 1047 -14.36 -15.59 5.65
C VAL A 1047 -15.12 -16.39 4.60
N GLU A 1048 -16.37 -16.01 4.33
CA GLU A 1048 -17.17 -16.62 3.26
C GLU A 1048 -16.62 -16.26 1.88
N ALA A 1049 -16.56 -17.26 0.99
CA ALA A 1049 -16.07 -17.12 -0.37
C ALA A 1049 -16.84 -16.04 -1.18
N SER A 1050 -18.15 -15.96 -1.00
CA SER A 1050 -19.03 -15.05 -1.76
C SER A 1050 -19.21 -13.66 -1.13
N GLY A 1051 -18.69 -13.42 0.09
CA GLY A 1051 -18.98 -12.18 0.83
C GLY A 1051 -18.03 -11.94 2.00
N ILE A 1052 -17.13 -10.99 1.83
CA ILE A 1052 -16.09 -10.63 2.82
C ILE A 1052 -16.57 -9.82 4.02
N SER A 1053 -17.81 -9.29 3.99
CA SER A 1053 -18.37 -8.38 4.99
C SER A 1053 -19.03 -9.07 6.19
N GLY A 1054 -18.86 -10.39 6.32
CA GLY A 1054 -19.40 -11.20 7.43
C GLY A 1054 -18.45 -12.31 7.83
N ALA A 1055 -17.44 -11.99 8.63
CA ALA A 1055 -16.57 -13.00 9.22
C ALA A 1055 -17.28 -13.72 10.37
N LEU A 1056 -17.20 -15.05 10.38
CA LEU A 1056 -17.71 -15.85 11.47
C LEU A 1056 -16.60 -16.06 12.50
N HIS A 1057 -16.66 -15.30 13.61
CA HIS A 1057 -15.71 -15.41 14.71
C HIS A 1057 -16.00 -16.66 15.56
N VAL A 1058 -14.99 -17.51 15.72
CA VAL A 1058 -14.94 -18.56 16.74
C VAL A 1058 -13.98 -18.09 17.84
N ARG A 1059 -14.51 -17.92 19.06
CA ARG A 1059 -13.79 -17.45 20.25
C ARG A 1059 -13.85 -18.50 21.35
#